data_AF-A0A520RFK2-F1
#
_entry.id   AF-A0A520RFK2-F1
#
_cell.length_a   1.000
_cell.length_b   1.000
_cell.length_c   1.000
_cell.angle_alpha   90.00
_cell.angle_beta   90.00
_cell.angle_gamma   90.00
#
_symmetry.space_group_name_H-M   'P 1'
#
loop_
_entity.id
_entity.type
_entity.pdbx_description
1 polymer ?
#
loop_
_entity_poly.entity_id
_entity_poly.type
_entity_poly.pdbx_seq_one_letter_code
_entity_poly.pdbx_strand_id
1 'polypeptide(L)'
;MLRDAQRLIKSGDFQAAKSVLSEALLSDPDNQDALYFHAVSARYLGETETALRSLRSLIAIAPDYGRAYQEEGHTYTKAGNRARALLSYQRACQCNPALAASWRRQYEIYTETGEPIKASKALAQADWITSLPRDIVAAMNHLYEGRLFKAEQIARAFLQNNPKNVEGMRVLAEVASRFSVLEEAEFLLESARSFAPDNLAINLDYVRILRKRQKHSIALGVAEELSRQNPEDPVFLSQLAIDSMHNNQFDRAFELFDRVLTKIPDDPATLVSRGHALKTFGRHGDAVDAYQRAVEVAPDHGEGWFGLANLKTYRFTDQEIDKMRTQEKSDRLTYQSRIQICFSLGKALEDFAQFEEAFDYYARGNEMKRAQSRYDAADMSAELSLQKEICTAELFESRAGGGCDLPDPIFIVGLPRAGSTLLEQILASHSQVDGTQELPNILALAHRLRGRRNRTERSAYPAVLQELNDDDFRTMGLSYIEDTRMHRGAGAYFIDKMPNNFRHIGLIHLILPNAKIIDARREPMACCFSGFKQLFAEGQEFTYGLREIGQYYRDYVNLMHHWGEVLPGKVLRVQHEEVLDDLEGQVRRMLSFCDLPFERQCLDFHKTERTVKTASSEQVRKPINKAGVDQWRPFNSYLDPLRDALGPALTEYKV
;
A
#
# COMPACT_ATOMS: atom_id res chain seq x y z
N MET A 1 11.01 -15.34 33.39
CA MET A 1 12.14 -14.75 32.63
C MET A 1 11.90 -13.29 32.26
N LEU A 2 11.11 -12.92 31.23
CA LEU A 2 10.96 -11.50 30.83
C LEU A 2 10.42 -10.57 31.93
N ARG A 3 9.37 -10.99 32.65
CA ARG A 3 8.83 -10.22 33.79
C ARG A 3 9.85 -10.05 34.93
N ASP A 4 10.69 -11.05 35.15
CA ASP A 4 11.73 -11.02 36.17
C ASP A 4 12.88 -10.09 35.76
N ALA A 5 13.32 -10.16 34.49
CA ALA A 5 14.29 -9.23 33.93
C ALA A 5 13.80 -7.78 34.01
N GLN A 6 12.53 -7.51 33.69
CA GLN A 6 11.94 -6.18 33.87
C GLN A 6 11.95 -5.71 35.33
N ARG A 7 11.69 -6.62 36.29
CA ARG A 7 11.75 -6.32 37.72
C ARG A 7 13.18 -5.95 38.14
N LEU A 8 14.17 -6.72 37.68
CA LEU A 8 15.60 -6.49 37.94
C LEU A 8 16.10 -5.16 37.34
N ILE A 9 15.69 -4.85 36.12
CA ILE A 9 15.98 -3.55 35.49
C ILE A 9 15.39 -2.40 36.32
N LYS A 10 14.15 -2.53 36.80
CA LYS A 10 13.50 -1.53 37.65
C LYS A 10 14.20 -1.36 39.00
N SER A 11 14.81 -2.41 39.55
CA SER A 11 15.61 -2.33 40.78
C SER A 11 17.06 -1.92 40.54
N GLY A 12 17.46 -1.67 39.28
CA GLY A 12 18.83 -1.28 38.91
C GLY A 12 19.84 -2.43 38.85
N ASP A 13 19.39 -3.68 38.98
CA ASP A 13 20.25 -4.86 38.88
C ASP A 13 20.39 -5.31 37.42
N PHE A 14 21.15 -4.51 36.65
CA PHE A 14 21.35 -4.72 35.23
C PHE A 14 22.17 -5.99 34.93
N GLN A 15 23.06 -6.38 35.83
CA GLN A 15 23.88 -7.58 35.64
C GLN A 15 23.02 -8.85 35.74
N ALA A 16 22.19 -8.98 36.78
CA ALA A 16 21.27 -10.11 36.91
C ALA A 16 20.23 -10.10 35.79
N ALA A 17 19.69 -8.92 35.43
CA ALA A 17 18.77 -8.81 34.30
C ALA A 17 19.40 -9.33 33.01
N LYS A 18 20.63 -8.92 32.69
CA LYS A 18 21.35 -9.36 31.49
C LYS A 18 21.56 -10.87 31.46
N SER A 19 21.88 -11.50 32.59
CA SER A 19 22.03 -12.96 32.68
C SER A 19 20.73 -13.70 32.34
N VAL A 20 19.61 -13.28 32.95
CA VAL A 20 18.28 -13.86 32.67
C VAL A 20 17.89 -13.66 31.20
N LEU A 21 18.20 -12.50 30.63
CA LEU A 21 17.90 -12.20 29.23
C LEU A 21 18.78 -13.00 28.26
N SER A 22 20.04 -13.23 28.60
CA SER A 22 20.94 -14.07 27.80
C SER A 22 20.42 -15.51 27.73
N GLU A 23 19.94 -16.05 28.85
CA GLU A 23 19.32 -17.38 28.90
C GLU A 23 18.03 -17.43 28.07
N ALA A 24 17.18 -16.40 28.16
CA ALA A 24 15.97 -16.31 27.35
C ALA A 24 16.29 -16.30 25.84
N LEU A 25 17.34 -15.57 25.44
CA LEU A 25 17.80 -15.49 24.04
C LEU A 25 18.48 -16.76 23.53
N LEU A 26 18.92 -17.67 24.41
CA LEU A 26 19.35 -19.01 23.98
C LEU A 26 18.16 -19.87 23.54
N SER A 27 16.99 -19.67 24.16
CA SER A 27 15.78 -20.43 23.85
C SER A 27 15.00 -19.81 22.68
N ASP A 28 15.00 -18.48 22.60
CA ASP A 28 14.30 -17.70 21.59
C ASP A 28 15.19 -16.50 21.15
N PRO A 29 16.13 -16.72 20.20
CA PRO A 29 17.09 -15.71 19.78
C PRO A 29 16.45 -14.44 19.19
N ASP A 30 15.25 -14.57 18.63
CA ASP A 30 14.52 -13.51 17.95
C ASP A 30 13.46 -12.85 18.86
N ASN A 31 13.51 -13.11 20.17
CA ASN A 31 12.59 -12.49 21.11
C ASN A 31 12.82 -10.97 21.20
N GLN A 32 11.91 -10.19 20.57
CA GLN A 32 12.04 -8.74 20.46
C GLN A 32 12.21 -8.03 21.81
N ASP A 33 11.37 -8.37 22.79
CA ASP A 33 11.41 -7.76 24.12
C ASP A 33 12.71 -8.15 24.85
N ALA A 34 13.18 -9.41 24.72
CA ALA A 34 14.42 -9.85 25.35
C ALA A 34 15.64 -9.15 24.74
N LEU A 35 15.74 -9.04 23.42
CA LEU A 35 16.81 -8.32 22.73
C LEU A 35 16.85 -6.85 23.17
N TYR A 36 15.69 -6.20 23.26
CA TYR A 36 15.57 -4.81 23.69
C TYR A 36 16.06 -4.62 25.13
N PHE A 37 15.55 -5.41 26.08
CA PHE A 37 15.96 -5.30 27.48
C PHE A 37 17.43 -5.70 27.68
N HIS A 38 17.95 -6.63 26.88
CA HIS A 38 19.35 -7.03 26.94
C HIS A 38 20.25 -5.86 26.52
N ALA A 39 19.89 -5.15 25.45
CA ALA A 39 20.59 -3.93 25.03
C ALA A 39 20.56 -2.83 26.11
N VAL A 40 19.39 -2.61 26.74
CA VAL A 40 19.24 -1.63 27.83
C VAL A 40 20.18 -1.98 28.99
N SER A 41 20.16 -3.22 29.46
CA SER A 41 21.03 -3.68 30.55
C SER A 41 22.51 -3.54 30.21
N ALA A 42 22.92 -3.95 29.00
CA ALA A 42 24.30 -3.80 28.53
C ALA A 42 24.73 -2.32 28.47
N ARG A 43 23.86 -1.41 28.01
CA ARG A 43 24.14 0.04 28.02
C ARG A 43 24.37 0.55 29.44
N TYR A 44 23.55 0.15 30.42
CA TYR A 44 23.75 0.58 31.81
C TYR A 44 25.07 0.05 32.41
N LEU A 45 25.48 -1.16 32.05
CA LEU A 45 26.76 -1.76 32.42
C LEU A 45 27.98 -1.15 31.69
N GLY A 46 27.76 -0.34 30.64
CA GLY A 46 28.84 0.26 29.85
C GLY A 46 29.38 -0.66 28.74
N GLU A 47 28.68 -1.75 28.46
CA GLU A 47 29.05 -2.75 27.44
C GLU A 47 28.50 -2.35 26.06
N THR A 48 29.09 -1.31 25.47
CA THR A 48 28.61 -0.70 24.21
C THR A 48 28.44 -1.72 23.08
N GLU A 49 29.44 -2.56 22.81
CA GLU A 49 29.36 -3.54 21.71
C GLU A 49 28.30 -4.62 21.94
N THR A 50 28.10 -5.04 23.18
CA THR A 50 27.04 -6.00 23.53
C THR A 50 25.67 -5.38 23.27
N ALA A 51 25.47 -4.13 23.67
CA ALA A 51 24.22 -3.41 23.41
C ALA A 51 23.95 -3.26 21.91
N LEU A 52 24.94 -2.78 21.14
CA LEU A 52 24.82 -2.60 19.69
C LEU A 52 24.60 -3.92 18.94
N ARG A 53 25.16 -5.03 19.40
CA ARG A 53 24.91 -6.36 18.82
C ARG A 53 23.44 -6.78 19.00
N SER A 54 22.90 -6.67 20.20
CA SER A 54 21.49 -6.97 20.46
C SER A 54 20.54 -6.06 19.68
N LEU A 55 20.89 -4.78 19.54
CA LEU A 55 20.11 -3.83 18.74
C LEU A 55 20.16 -4.16 17.25
N ARG A 56 21.32 -4.58 16.70
CA ARG A 56 21.42 -5.06 15.31
C ARG A 56 20.52 -6.27 15.06
N SER A 57 20.52 -7.26 15.95
CA SER A 57 19.61 -8.41 15.87
C SER A 57 18.14 -7.97 15.93
N LEU A 58 17.80 -7.05 16.84
CA LEU A 58 16.43 -6.54 16.99
C LEU A 58 15.96 -5.76 15.76
N ILE A 59 16.81 -4.92 15.19
CA ILE A 59 16.50 -4.14 13.98
C ILE A 59 16.35 -5.05 12.76
N ALA A 60 17.10 -6.15 12.69
CA ALA A 60 16.97 -7.12 11.60
C ALA A 60 15.58 -7.77 11.56
N ILE A 61 15.02 -8.10 12.73
CA ILE A 61 13.69 -8.74 12.84
C ILE A 61 12.53 -7.74 12.91
N ALA A 62 12.78 -6.52 13.39
CA ALA A 62 11.78 -5.49 13.62
C ALA A 62 12.32 -4.11 13.18
N PRO A 63 12.46 -3.89 11.86
CA PRO A 63 13.17 -2.74 11.29
C PRO A 63 12.52 -1.39 11.58
N ASP A 64 11.22 -1.38 11.86
CA ASP A 64 10.44 -0.19 12.21
C ASP A 64 10.28 -0.02 13.73
N TYR A 65 10.99 -0.79 14.56
CA TYR A 65 10.89 -0.70 16.01
C TYR A 65 11.64 0.51 16.56
N GLY A 66 10.97 1.67 16.58
CA GLY A 66 11.56 2.96 16.95
C GLY A 66 12.32 2.99 18.28
N ARG A 67 11.90 2.20 19.28
CA ARG A 67 12.60 2.09 20.57
C ARG A 67 14.00 1.47 20.44
N ALA A 68 14.23 0.57 19.48
CA ALA A 68 15.58 0.05 19.24
C ALA A 68 16.55 1.16 18.83
N TYR A 69 16.15 2.02 17.89
CA TYR A 69 16.98 3.16 17.48
C TYR A 69 17.13 4.21 18.58
N GLN A 70 16.13 4.40 19.44
CA GLN A 70 16.29 5.26 20.62
C GLN A 70 17.37 4.71 21.57
N GLU A 71 17.34 3.40 21.86
CA GLU A 71 18.36 2.78 22.70
C GLU A 71 19.73 2.74 22.02
N GLU A 72 19.78 2.63 20.68
CA GLU A 72 21.01 2.81 19.90
C GLU A 72 21.57 4.23 20.09
N GLY A 73 20.70 5.24 20.01
CA GLY A 73 21.04 6.64 20.27
C GLY A 73 21.58 6.85 21.68
N HIS A 74 20.92 6.28 22.69
CA HIS A 74 21.38 6.33 24.08
C HIS A 74 22.73 5.63 24.26
N THR A 75 22.95 4.50 23.58
CA THR A 75 24.19 3.73 23.61
C THR A 75 25.35 4.52 23.01
N TYR A 76 25.17 5.11 21.82
CA TYR A 76 26.19 5.98 21.23
C TYR A 76 26.43 7.26 22.02
N THR A 77 25.39 7.83 22.64
CA THR A 77 25.55 8.99 23.53
C THR A 77 26.49 8.65 24.69
N LYS A 78 26.28 7.49 25.34
CA LYS A 78 27.15 7.02 26.44
C LYS A 78 28.57 6.69 25.95
N ALA A 79 28.70 6.23 24.71
CA ALA A 79 30.00 5.97 24.08
C ALA A 79 30.70 7.23 23.53
N GLY A 80 30.09 8.42 23.66
CA GLY A 80 30.64 9.68 23.14
C GLY A 80 30.55 9.88 21.62
N ASN A 81 29.89 8.97 20.89
CA ASN A 81 29.72 9.09 19.44
C ASN A 81 28.44 9.89 19.10
N ARG A 82 28.56 11.21 19.20
CA ARG A 82 27.44 12.13 18.98
C ARG A 82 26.81 12.03 17.59
N ALA A 83 27.62 11.87 16.55
CA ALA A 83 27.13 11.81 15.16
C ALA A 83 26.23 10.58 14.94
N ARG A 84 26.64 9.42 15.45
CA ARG A 84 25.81 8.20 15.40
C ARG A 84 24.60 8.29 16.33
N ALA A 85 24.73 8.93 17.49
CA ALA A 85 23.62 9.17 18.39
C ALA A 85 22.51 10.00 17.71
N LEU A 86 22.87 11.12 17.07
CA LEU A 86 21.92 11.97 16.35
C LEU A 86 21.15 11.20 15.28
N LEU A 87 21.88 10.47 14.43
CA LEU A 87 21.27 9.65 13.38
C LEU A 87 20.29 8.61 13.94
N SER A 88 20.66 7.97 15.05
CA SER A 88 19.82 6.96 15.71
C SER A 88 18.56 7.59 16.30
N TYR A 89 18.65 8.77 16.93
CA TYR A 89 17.47 9.48 17.42
C TYR A 89 16.56 9.97 16.29
N GLN A 90 17.12 10.44 15.17
CA GLN A 90 16.33 10.81 13.99
C GLN A 90 15.53 9.61 13.48
N ARG A 91 16.16 8.44 13.37
CA ARG A 91 15.48 7.18 12.99
C ARG A 91 14.43 6.75 13.99
N ALA A 92 14.73 6.84 15.28
CA ALA A 92 13.79 6.53 16.34
C ALA A 92 12.49 7.34 16.16
N CYS A 93 12.62 8.65 15.91
CA CYS A 93 11.51 9.56 15.70
C CYS A 93 10.79 9.37 14.35
N GLN A 94 11.50 8.93 13.30
CA GLN A 94 10.89 8.55 12.01
C GLN A 94 10.02 7.30 12.16
N CYS A 95 10.51 6.28 12.88
CA CYS A 95 9.76 5.04 13.13
C CYS A 95 8.63 5.25 14.15
N ASN A 96 8.89 5.99 15.23
CA ASN A 96 7.93 6.29 16.28
C ASN A 96 8.03 7.78 16.71
N PRO A 97 7.15 8.65 16.18
CA PRO A 97 7.17 10.08 16.49
C PRO A 97 6.76 10.41 17.93
N ALA A 98 6.24 9.45 18.71
CA ALA A 98 5.86 9.64 20.11
C ALA A 98 7.03 9.58 21.10
N LEU A 99 8.26 9.39 20.62
CA LEU A 99 9.46 9.26 21.45
C LEU A 99 10.01 10.63 21.88
N ALA A 100 9.36 11.26 22.85
CA ALA A 100 9.75 12.58 23.38
C ALA A 100 11.22 12.66 23.83
N ALA A 101 11.77 11.58 24.40
CA ALA A 101 13.17 11.53 24.81
C ALA A 101 14.13 11.67 23.61
N SER A 102 13.84 11.00 22.49
CA SER A 102 14.63 11.11 21.27
C SER A 102 14.58 12.53 20.68
N TRP A 103 13.41 13.17 20.68
CA TRP A 103 13.28 14.57 20.25
C TRP A 103 14.08 15.54 21.14
N ARG A 104 14.04 15.37 22.47
CA ARG A 104 14.86 16.18 23.39
C ARG A 104 16.36 16.01 23.14
N ARG A 105 16.82 14.78 22.90
CA ARG A 105 18.22 14.52 22.56
C ARG A 105 18.63 15.16 21.23
N GLN A 106 17.75 15.13 20.22
CA GLN A 106 18.00 15.88 18.98
C GLN A 106 18.09 17.39 19.24
N TYR A 107 17.19 17.96 20.03
CA TYR A 107 17.22 19.37 20.42
C TYR A 107 18.55 19.77 21.09
N GLU A 108 18.98 19.00 22.10
CA GLU A 108 20.28 19.19 22.78
C GLU A 108 21.41 19.17 21.75
N ILE A 109 21.36 18.16 20.86
CA ILE A 109 22.41 17.99 19.86
C ILE A 109 22.48 19.18 18.91
N TYR A 110 21.36 19.59 18.33
CA TYR A 110 21.26 20.71 17.39
C TYR A 110 21.58 22.06 18.02
N THR A 111 21.23 22.26 19.29
CA THR A 111 21.52 23.51 20.01
C THR A 111 23.02 23.72 20.12
N GLU A 112 23.73 22.68 20.54
CA GLU A 112 25.19 22.72 20.67
C GLU A 112 25.91 22.70 19.31
N THR A 113 25.33 22.14 18.24
CA THR A 113 25.91 22.21 16.87
C THR A 113 25.54 23.48 16.12
N GLY A 114 24.75 24.39 16.70
CA GLY A 114 24.39 25.67 16.08
C GLY A 114 23.33 25.57 14.99
N GLU A 115 22.38 24.65 15.10
CA GLU A 115 21.28 24.43 14.15
C GLU A 115 19.91 24.85 14.73
N PRO A 116 19.65 26.17 14.92
CA PRO A 116 18.53 26.67 15.72
C PRO A 116 17.15 26.30 15.17
N ILE A 117 17.01 26.23 13.84
CA ILE A 117 15.73 25.85 13.20
C ILE A 117 15.39 24.40 13.52
N LYS A 118 16.36 23.48 13.42
CA LYS A 118 16.14 22.06 13.75
C LYS A 118 15.93 21.85 15.25
N ALA A 119 16.69 22.58 16.08
CA ALA A 119 16.52 22.57 17.52
C ALA A 119 15.09 22.98 17.92
N SER A 120 14.62 24.13 17.40
CA SER A 120 13.26 24.62 17.67
C SER A 120 12.17 23.63 17.27
N LYS A 121 12.28 23.02 16.07
CA LYS A 121 11.34 21.98 15.61
C LYS A 121 11.35 20.75 16.53
N ALA A 122 12.53 20.26 16.89
CA ALA A 122 12.66 19.10 17.78
C ALA A 122 12.08 19.36 19.17
N LEU A 123 12.32 20.56 19.73
CA LEU A 123 11.76 20.95 21.02
C LEU A 123 10.23 21.08 20.97
N ALA A 124 9.69 21.77 19.96
CA ALA A 124 8.24 21.91 19.79
C ALA A 124 7.53 20.55 19.71
N GLN A 125 8.14 19.58 19.01
CA GLN A 125 7.62 18.22 18.93
C GLN A 125 7.68 17.50 20.29
N ALA A 126 8.80 17.62 21.03
CA ALA A 126 8.92 17.03 22.36
C ALA A 126 7.91 17.60 23.36
N ASP A 127 7.68 18.91 23.29
CA ASP A 127 6.75 19.63 24.17
C ASP A 127 5.29 19.27 23.83
N TRP A 128 4.95 19.20 22.55
CA TRP A 128 3.63 18.72 22.12
C TRP A 128 3.35 17.32 22.67
N ILE A 129 4.28 16.35 22.50
CA ILE A 129 4.11 14.98 23.03
C ILE A 129 3.94 14.99 24.56
N THR A 130 4.74 15.81 25.26
CA THR A 130 4.68 15.91 26.72
C THR A 130 3.38 16.54 27.21
N SER A 131 2.73 17.38 26.40
CA SER A 131 1.43 17.98 26.72
C SER A 131 0.24 17.02 26.54
N LEU A 132 0.42 15.91 25.81
CA LEU A 132 -0.65 14.95 25.56
C LEU A 132 -0.99 14.11 26.81
N PRO A 133 -2.24 13.64 26.93
CA PRO A 133 -2.61 12.66 27.95
C PRO A 133 -1.76 11.39 27.85
N ARG A 134 -1.40 10.80 29.00
CA ARG A 134 -0.54 9.60 29.06
C ARG A 134 -1.08 8.43 28.25
N ASP A 135 -2.41 8.25 28.24
CA ASP A 135 -3.07 7.19 27.48
C ASP A 135 -2.91 7.40 25.97
N ILE A 136 -2.98 8.65 25.49
CA ILE A 136 -2.76 8.97 24.08
C ILE A 136 -1.31 8.72 23.68
N VAL A 137 -0.34 9.13 24.51
CA VAL A 137 1.08 8.81 24.27
C VAL A 137 1.31 7.29 24.27
N ALA A 138 0.67 6.54 25.16
CA ALA A 138 0.75 5.09 25.19
C ALA A 138 0.12 4.45 23.94
N ALA A 139 -1.03 4.94 23.49
CA ALA A 139 -1.69 4.50 22.27
C ALA A 139 -0.82 4.78 21.04
N MET A 140 -0.22 5.97 20.93
CA MET A 140 0.72 6.30 19.85
C MET A 140 1.92 5.36 19.83
N ASN A 141 2.56 5.11 20.97
CA ASN A 141 3.69 4.18 21.03
C ASN A 141 3.29 2.78 20.57
N HIS A 142 2.13 2.26 21.00
CA HIS A 142 1.66 0.97 20.53
C HIS A 142 1.30 0.95 19.04
N LEU A 143 0.75 2.04 18.50
CA LEU A 143 0.45 2.19 17.09
C LEU A 143 1.73 2.09 16.25
N TYR A 144 2.75 2.89 16.57
CA TYR A 144 4.01 2.94 15.81
C TYR A 144 4.95 1.76 16.08
N GLU A 145 4.64 0.90 17.06
CA GLU A 145 5.29 -0.40 17.26
C GLU A 145 4.51 -1.56 16.61
N GLY A 146 3.50 -1.25 15.79
CA GLY A 146 2.66 -2.25 15.14
C GLY A 146 1.69 -2.97 16.07
N ARG A 147 1.60 -2.62 17.35
CA ARG A 147 0.66 -3.22 18.32
C ARG A 147 -0.73 -2.56 18.20
N LEU A 148 -1.28 -2.56 16.99
CA LEU A 148 -2.48 -1.82 16.58
C LEU A 148 -3.71 -2.07 17.47
N PHE A 149 -3.98 -3.32 17.83
CA PHE A 149 -5.13 -3.66 18.68
C PHE A 149 -5.02 -3.06 20.08
N LYS A 150 -3.81 -3.05 20.65
CA LYS A 150 -3.59 -2.44 21.96
C LYS A 150 -3.70 -0.92 21.88
N ALA A 151 -3.21 -0.31 20.79
CA ALA A 151 -3.40 1.11 20.53
C ALA A 151 -4.88 1.47 20.43
N GLU A 152 -5.67 0.67 19.69
CA GLU A 152 -7.11 0.82 19.55
C GLU A 152 -7.83 0.78 20.89
N GLN A 153 -7.57 -0.26 21.69
CA GLN A 153 -8.19 -0.43 23.01
C GLN A 153 -7.97 0.78 23.91
N ILE A 154 -6.72 1.27 23.98
CA ILE A 154 -6.36 2.42 24.81
C ILE A 154 -7.04 3.70 24.29
N ALA A 155 -6.94 3.96 22.99
CA ALA A 155 -7.52 5.16 22.39
C ALA A 155 -9.06 5.18 22.51
N ARG A 156 -9.74 4.04 22.28
CA ARG A 156 -11.19 3.91 22.44
C ARG A 156 -11.62 4.10 23.89
N ALA A 157 -10.96 3.44 24.85
CA ALA A 157 -11.28 3.58 26.27
C ALA A 157 -11.07 5.03 26.76
N PHE A 158 -10.03 5.70 26.26
CA PHE A 158 -9.80 7.11 26.54
C PHE A 158 -10.92 8.00 25.97
N LEU A 159 -11.33 7.78 24.71
CA LEU A 159 -12.38 8.56 24.06
C LEU A 159 -13.78 8.33 24.65
N GLN A 160 -14.07 7.15 25.21
CA GLN A 160 -15.32 6.91 25.94
C GLN A 160 -15.51 7.91 27.10
N ASN A 161 -14.42 8.26 27.77
CA ASN A 161 -14.45 9.23 28.87
C ASN A 161 -14.16 10.67 28.41
N ASN A 162 -13.63 10.84 27.19
CA ASN A 162 -13.21 12.13 26.64
C ASN A 162 -13.70 12.31 25.18
N PRO A 163 -15.01 12.31 24.93
CA PRO A 163 -15.57 12.16 23.58
C PRO A 163 -15.32 13.33 22.62
N LYS A 164 -14.73 14.44 23.10
CA LYS A 164 -14.35 15.60 22.26
C LYS A 164 -12.84 15.80 22.15
N ASN A 165 -12.02 14.87 22.66
CA ASN A 165 -10.57 15.00 22.58
C ASN A 165 -10.07 14.70 21.16
N VAL A 166 -9.64 15.74 20.46
CA VAL A 166 -9.25 15.66 19.05
C VAL A 166 -8.00 14.83 18.81
N GLU A 167 -7.03 14.83 19.73
CA GLU A 167 -5.81 14.02 19.58
C GLU A 167 -6.10 12.52 19.73
N GLY A 168 -7.00 12.15 20.66
CA GLY A 168 -7.51 10.79 20.77
C GLY A 168 -8.22 10.33 19.49
N MET A 169 -9.02 11.21 18.88
CA MET A 169 -9.67 10.92 17.59
C MET A 169 -8.66 10.72 16.47
N ARG A 170 -7.63 11.57 16.36
CA ARG A 170 -6.57 11.44 15.36
C ARG A 170 -5.80 10.13 15.51
N VAL A 171 -5.44 9.76 16.74
CA VAL A 171 -4.75 8.47 17.00
C VAL A 171 -5.64 7.29 16.64
N LEU A 172 -6.92 7.31 17.02
CA LEU A 172 -7.85 6.25 16.66
C LEU A 172 -8.13 6.20 15.15
N ALA A 173 -8.16 7.34 14.46
CA ALA A 173 -8.31 7.42 13.02
C ALA A 173 -7.09 6.84 12.28
N GLU A 174 -5.87 7.10 12.76
CA GLU A 174 -4.68 6.47 12.20
C GLU A 174 -4.68 4.94 12.46
N VAL A 175 -5.10 4.48 13.64
CA VAL A 175 -5.30 3.05 13.93
C VAL A 175 -6.32 2.43 12.96
N ALA A 176 -7.48 3.09 12.76
CA ALA A 176 -8.50 2.65 11.82
C ALA A 176 -7.96 2.62 10.39
N SER A 177 -7.17 3.61 9.97
CA SER A 177 -6.52 3.63 8.65
C SER A 177 -5.54 2.46 8.47
N ARG A 178 -4.77 2.08 9.50
CA ARG A 178 -3.87 0.93 9.46
C ARG A 178 -4.61 -0.40 9.38
N PHE A 179 -5.83 -0.47 9.93
CA PHE A 179 -6.74 -1.60 9.75
C PHE A 179 -7.53 -1.54 8.44
N SER A 180 -7.30 -0.53 7.59
CA SER A 180 -8.07 -0.26 6.37
C SER A 180 -9.58 0.01 6.61
N VAL A 181 -9.95 0.40 7.82
CA VAL A 181 -11.31 0.84 8.19
C VAL A 181 -11.44 2.35 7.92
N LEU A 182 -11.35 2.72 6.65
CA LEU A 182 -11.21 4.13 6.25
C LEU A 182 -12.46 4.98 6.55
N GLU A 183 -13.66 4.38 6.55
CA GLU A 183 -14.91 5.03 6.95
C GLU A 183 -14.84 5.57 8.37
N GLU A 184 -14.35 4.75 9.30
CA GLU A 184 -14.23 5.13 10.70
C GLU A 184 -13.14 6.20 10.87
N ALA A 185 -12.02 6.06 10.16
CA ALA A 185 -10.98 7.08 10.14
C ALA A 185 -11.53 8.43 9.65
N GLU A 186 -12.34 8.45 8.58
CA GLU A 186 -12.98 9.65 8.07
C GLU A 186 -13.92 10.26 9.11
N PHE A 187 -14.83 9.46 9.66
CA PHE A 187 -15.82 9.91 10.65
C PHE A 187 -15.16 10.53 11.89
N LEU A 188 -14.09 9.90 12.39
CA LEU A 188 -13.33 10.40 13.54
C LEU A 188 -12.66 11.74 13.24
N LEU A 189 -12.09 11.91 12.05
CA LEU A 189 -11.40 13.15 11.65
C LEU A 189 -12.39 14.27 11.30
N GLU A 190 -13.52 13.94 10.68
CA GLU A 190 -14.63 14.88 10.45
C GLU A 190 -15.17 15.39 11.79
N SER A 191 -15.39 14.49 12.75
CA SER A 191 -15.78 14.84 14.12
C SER A 191 -14.73 15.71 14.82
N ALA A 192 -13.45 15.34 14.73
CA ALA A 192 -12.35 16.09 15.32
C ALA A 192 -12.26 17.50 14.73
N ARG A 193 -12.48 17.64 13.42
CA ARG A 193 -12.52 18.93 12.72
C ARG A 193 -13.71 19.78 13.17
N SER A 194 -14.87 19.19 13.47
CA SER A 194 -16.00 19.94 14.03
C SER A 194 -15.69 20.58 15.39
N PHE A 195 -14.77 19.97 16.17
CA PHE A 195 -14.36 20.48 17.48
C PHE A 195 -13.16 21.43 17.42
N ALA A 196 -12.28 21.29 16.42
CA ALA A 196 -11.11 22.12 16.23
C ALA A 196 -10.85 22.36 14.73
N PRO A 197 -11.67 23.21 14.06
CA PRO A 197 -11.61 23.40 12.62
C PRO A 197 -10.28 23.98 12.12
N ASP A 198 -9.61 24.79 12.94
CA ASP A 198 -8.33 25.43 12.62
C ASP A 198 -7.11 24.57 12.98
N ASN A 199 -7.30 23.36 13.52
CA ASN A 199 -6.17 22.48 13.82
C ASN A 199 -5.62 21.90 12.52
N LEU A 200 -4.44 22.36 12.13
CA LEU A 200 -3.78 21.96 10.90
C LEU A 200 -3.58 20.44 10.80
N ALA A 201 -3.17 19.80 11.90
CA ALA A 201 -2.81 18.40 11.89
C ALA A 201 -4.04 17.50 11.61
N ILE A 202 -5.22 17.87 12.15
CA ILE A 202 -6.50 17.21 11.84
C ILE A 202 -6.82 17.34 10.35
N ASN A 203 -6.69 18.55 9.78
CA ASN A 203 -7.04 18.79 8.39
C ASN A 203 -6.11 18.04 7.42
N LEU A 204 -4.80 17.98 7.71
CA LEU A 204 -3.85 17.20 6.93
C LEU A 204 -4.15 15.69 7.01
N ASP A 205 -4.45 15.17 8.20
CA ASP A 205 -4.87 13.78 8.38
C ASP A 205 -6.18 13.50 7.62
N TYR A 206 -7.14 14.43 7.64
CA TYR A 206 -8.43 14.30 6.95
C TYR A 206 -8.27 14.25 5.43
N VAL A 207 -7.50 15.16 4.84
CA VAL A 207 -7.16 15.14 3.40
C VAL A 207 -6.49 13.83 3.00
N ARG A 208 -5.56 13.31 3.84
CA ARG A 208 -4.94 11.99 3.60
C ARG A 208 -5.97 10.87 3.58
N ILE A 209 -6.91 10.83 4.52
CA ILE A 209 -7.94 9.78 4.56
C ILE A 209 -8.93 9.92 3.40
N LEU A 210 -9.35 11.13 3.04
CA LEU A 210 -10.21 11.37 1.89
C LEU A 210 -9.56 10.88 0.58
N ARG A 211 -8.25 11.13 0.39
CA ARG A 211 -7.50 10.59 -0.75
C ARG A 211 -7.46 9.06 -0.76
N LYS A 212 -7.20 8.42 0.38
CA LYS A 212 -7.24 6.95 0.49
C LYS A 212 -8.62 6.37 0.17
N ARG A 213 -9.68 7.10 0.50
CA ARG A 213 -11.06 6.76 0.13
C ARG A 213 -11.46 7.17 -1.29
N GLN A 214 -10.52 7.72 -2.06
CA GLN A 214 -10.75 8.26 -3.41
C GLN A 214 -11.80 9.39 -3.49
N LYS A 215 -12.11 10.06 -2.37
CA LYS A 215 -12.96 11.25 -2.29
C LYS A 215 -12.19 12.52 -2.70
N HIS A 216 -11.61 12.49 -3.89
CA HIS A 216 -10.63 13.47 -4.37
C HIS A 216 -11.18 14.89 -4.44
N SER A 217 -12.46 15.08 -4.80
CA SER A 217 -13.06 16.42 -4.89
C SER A 217 -13.25 17.07 -3.52
N ILE A 218 -13.62 16.28 -2.49
CA ILE A 218 -13.70 16.77 -1.11
C ILE A 218 -12.30 17.08 -0.59
N ALA A 219 -11.33 16.19 -0.84
CA ALA A 219 -9.93 16.42 -0.47
C ALA A 219 -9.39 17.74 -1.05
N LEU A 220 -9.67 18.00 -2.34
CA LEU A 220 -9.31 19.25 -3.01
C LEU A 220 -9.96 20.46 -2.35
N GLY A 221 -11.26 20.43 -2.05
CA GLY A 221 -11.94 21.53 -1.38
C GLY A 221 -11.34 21.87 -0.01
N VAL A 222 -10.93 20.85 0.76
CA VAL A 222 -10.22 21.05 2.03
C VAL A 222 -8.81 21.61 1.81
N ALA A 223 -8.06 21.11 0.82
CA ALA A 223 -6.74 21.62 0.50
C ALA A 223 -6.78 23.09 0.03
N GLU A 224 -7.82 23.48 -0.71
CA GLU A 224 -8.06 24.87 -1.11
C GLU A 224 -8.38 25.78 0.08
N GLU A 225 -9.09 25.27 1.09
CA GLU A 225 -9.33 26.01 2.33
C GLU A 225 -8.04 26.24 3.12
N LEU A 226 -7.23 25.20 3.31
CA LEU A 226 -5.92 25.32 3.96
C LEU A 226 -5.03 26.33 3.22
N SER A 227 -4.96 26.21 1.89
CA SER A 227 -4.20 27.14 1.06
C SER A 227 -4.73 28.56 1.10
N ARG A 228 -6.04 28.81 1.31
CA ARG A 228 -6.56 30.18 1.48
C ARG A 228 -6.09 30.84 2.77
N GLN A 229 -5.90 30.05 3.84
CA GLN A 229 -5.44 30.56 5.13
C GLN A 229 -3.96 30.96 5.09
N ASN A 230 -3.12 30.18 4.40
CA ASN A 230 -1.71 30.50 4.17
C ASN A 230 -1.28 30.14 2.73
N PRO A 231 -1.49 31.04 1.75
CA PRO A 231 -1.30 30.75 0.32
C PRO A 231 0.13 30.45 -0.11
N GLU A 232 1.09 30.75 0.75
CA GLU A 232 2.52 30.66 0.47
C GLU A 232 3.22 29.60 1.33
N ASP A 233 2.47 28.84 2.14
CA ASP A 233 3.01 27.73 2.92
C ASP A 233 3.35 26.54 1.98
N PRO A 234 4.61 26.08 1.94
CA PRO A 234 5.02 24.97 1.09
C PRO A 234 4.24 23.67 1.34
N VAL A 235 3.82 23.40 2.58
CA VAL A 235 3.05 22.20 2.92
C VAL A 235 1.67 22.26 2.27
N PHE A 236 1.02 23.43 2.31
CA PHE A 236 -0.34 23.60 1.77
C PHE A 236 -0.32 23.62 0.25
N LEU A 237 0.67 24.29 -0.34
CA LEU A 237 0.90 24.24 -1.78
C LEU A 237 1.12 22.81 -2.26
N SER A 238 1.91 22.01 -1.53
CA SER A 238 2.14 20.61 -1.86
C SER A 238 0.88 19.76 -1.77
N GLN A 239 0.07 19.91 -0.71
CA GLN A 239 -1.21 19.19 -0.62
C GLN A 239 -2.15 19.59 -1.76
N LEU A 240 -2.29 20.90 -2.01
CA LEU A 240 -3.14 21.40 -3.08
C LEU A 240 -2.66 20.92 -4.46
N ALA A 241 -1.35 20.83 -4.70
CA ALA A 241 -0.80 20.29 -5.93
C ALA A 241 -1.17 18.81 -6.12
N ILE A 242 -1.00 18.00 -5.07
CA ILE A 242 -1.33 16.57 -5.10
C ILE A 242 -2.84 16.36 -5.31
N ASP A 243 -3.69 17.11 -4.62
CA ASP A 243 -5.14 17.00 -4.76
C ASP A 243 -5.64 17.55 -6.11
N SER A 244 -4.99 18.58 -6.66
CA SER A 244 -5.24 19.07 -8.02
C SER A 244 -4.92 17.98 -9.04
N MET A 245 -3.78 17.31 -8.92
CA MET A 245 -3.41 16.16 -9.76
C MET A 245 -4.45 15.03 -9.67
N HIS A 246 -4.92 14.67 -8.47
CA HIS A 246 -5.94 13.62 -8.32
C HIS A 246 -7.28 13.96 -9.00
N ASN A 247 -7.61 15.26 -9.10
CA ASN A 247 -8.78 15.79 -9.82
C ASN A 247 -8.48 16.12 -11.30
N ASN A 248 -7.38 15.59 -11.87
CA ASN A 248 -6.94 15.82 -13.25
C ASN A 248 -6.65 17.30 -13.60
N GLN A 249 -6.46 18.18 -12.61
CA GLN A 249 -6.03 19.57 -12.78
C GLN A 249 -4.50 19.64 -12.87
N PHE A 250 -3.92 19.00 -13.89
CA PHE A 250 -2.47 18.80 -14.00
C PHE A 250 -1.69 20.11 -14.16
N ASP A 251 -2.17 21.06 -14.97
CA ASP A 251 -1.48 22.35 -15.16
C ASP A 251 -1.36 23.11 -13.84
N ARG A 252 -2.46 23.19 -13.08
CA ARG A 252 -2.47 23.76 -11.73
C ARG A 252 -1.53 23.01 -10.79
N ALA A 253 -1.50 21.68 -10.85
CA ALA A 253 -0.60 20.89 -10.03
C ALA A 253 0.88 21.20 -10.34
N PHE A 254 1.26 21.31 -11.62
CA PHE A 254 2.62 21.65 -12.02
C PHE A 254 3.02 23.04 -11.57
N GLU A 255 2.17 24.05 -11.76
CA GLU A 255 2.41 25.42 -11.27
C GLU A 255 2.62 25.45 -9.75
N LEU A 256 1.80 24.70 -8.99
CA LEU A 256 1.92 24.62 -7.55
C LEU A 256 3.21 23.91 -7.11
N PHE A 257 3.60 22.81 -7.76
CA PHE A 257 4.89 22.17 -7.50
C PHE A 257 6.06 23.11 -7.79
N ASP A 258 6.02 23.85 -8.89
CA ASP A 258 7.07 24.80 -9.27
C ASP A 258 7.16 25.96 -8.24
N ARG A 259 6.03 26.40 -7.68
CA ARG A 259 6.00 27.36 -6.56
C ARG A 259 6.61 26.80 -5.27
N VAL A 260 6.39 25.52 -4.96
CA VAL A 260 7.05 24.86 -3.82
C VAL A 260 8.55 24.79 -4.05
N LEU A 261 9.00 24.36 -5.23
CA LEU A 261 10.42 24.25 -5.58
C LEU A 261 11.13 25.61 -5.65
N THR A 262 10.40 26.70 -5.92
CA THR A 262 10.94 28.06 -5.81
C THR A 262 11.28 28.43 -4.35
N LYS A 263 10.49 27.97 -3.38
CA LYS A 263 10.69 28.25 -1.95
C LYS A 263 11.67 27.28 -1.29
N ILE A 264 11.60 26.01 -1.68
CA ILE A 264 12.46 24.94 -1.19
C ILE A 264 13.10 24.29 -2.42
N PRO A 265 14.18 24.89 -2.95
CA PRO A 265 14.91 24.31 -4.06
C PRO A 265 15.35 22.89 -3.72
N ASP A 266 15.23 22.01 -4.70
CA ASP A 266 15.69 20.63 -4.62
C ASP A 266 15.04 19.77 -3.51
N ASP A 267 13.84 20.13 -3.04
CA ASP A 267 13.09 19.25 -2.13
C ASP A 267 12.77 17.89 -2.80
N PRO A 268 13.34 16.77 -2.32
CA PRO A 268 13.21 15.48 -3.00
C PRO A 268 11.76 14.99 -3.07
N ALA A 269 10.98 15.21 -2.01
CA ALA A 269 9.59 14.78 -1.95
C ALA A 269 8.72 15.50 -3.00
N THR A 270 8.94 16.80 -3.19
CA THR A 270 8.27 17.60 -4.22
C THR A 270 8.70 17.20 -5.62
N LEU A 271 10.00 17.00 -5.85
CA LEU A 271 10.52 16.52 -7.15
C LEU A 271 9.92 15.18 -7.56
N VAL A 272 9.85 14.23 -6.62
CA VAL A 272 9.23 12.92 -6.82
C VAL A 272 7.73 13.04 -7.08
N SER A 273 7.01 13.85 -6.30
CA SER A 273 5.57 14.08 -6.47
C SER A 273 5.26 14.70 -7.84
N ARG A 274 6.07 15.66 -8.28
CA ARG A 274 5.98 16.26 -9.62
C ARG A 274 6.27 15.23 -10.71
N GLY A 275 7.28 14.37 -10.52
CA GLY A 275 7.56 13.25 -11.42
C GLY A 275 6.38 12.28 -11.56
N HIS A 276 5.71 11.93 -10.46
CA HIS A 276 4.49 11.10 -10.48
C HIS A 276 3.35 11.76 -11.26
N ALA A 277 3.16 13.07 -11.08
CA ALA A 277 2.16 13.84 -11.82
C ALA A 277 2.46 13.87 -13.32
N LEU A 278 3.71 14.15 -13.70
CA LEU A 278 4.16 14.19 -15.11
C LEU A 278 4.03 12.84 -15.80
N LYS A 279 4.43 11.76 -15.11
CA LYS A 279 4.24 10.37 -15.58
C LYS A 279 2.76 10.07 -15.82
N THR A 280 1.89 10.43 -14.88
CA THR A 280 0.44 10.17 -14.99
C THR A 280 -0.18 10.94 -16.15
N PHE A 281 0.26 12.18 -16.36
CA PHE A 281 -0.17 13.03 -17.48
C PHE A 281 0.38 12.56 -18.84
N GLY A 282 1.52 11.85 -18.84
CA GLY A 282 2.16 11.30 -20.05
C GLY A 282 3.40 12.07 -20.53
N ARG A 283 3.87 13.07 -19.77
CA ARG A 283 5.12 13.81 -20.01
C ARG A 283 6.32 13.05 -19.47
N HIS A 284 6.63 11.91 -20.07
CA HIS A 284 7.64 10.97 -19.57
C HIS A 284 9.06 11.56 -19.52
N GLY A 285 9.46 12.39 -20.49
CA GLY A 285 10.77 13.06 -20.48
C GLY A 285 10.95 13.95 -19.26
N ASP A 286 10.00 14.85 -19.02
CA ASP A 286 10.02 15.74 -17.84
C ASP A 286 9.93 14.95 -16.52
N ALA A 287 9.24 13.80 -16.52
CA ALA A 287 9.19 12.91 -15.36
C ALA A 287 10.58 12.31 -15.05
N VAL A 288 11.31 11.87 -16.08
CA VAL A 288 12.69 11.39 -15.94
C VAL A 288 13.57 12.50 -15.35
N ASP A 289 13.50 13.72 -15.89
CA ASP A 289 14.31 14.86 -15.40
C ASP A 289 14.04 15.14 -13.92
N ALA A 290 12.76 15.14 -13.52
CA ALA A 290 12.37 15.37 -12.13
C ALA A 290 12.89 14.27 -11.19
N TYR A 291 12.81 12.99 -11.58
CA TYR A 291 13.32 11.89 -10.77
C TYR A 291 14.85 11.86 -10.73
N GLN A 292 15.53 12.14 -11.85
CA GLN A 292 16.99 12.26 -11.90
C GLN A 292 17.47 13.34 -10.95
N ARG A 293 16.82 14.52 -10.96
CA ARG A 293 17.14 15.59 -10.01
C ARG A 293 16.94 15.15 -8.56
N ALA A 294 15.87 14.40 -8.28
CA ALA A 294 15.61 13.89 -6.93
C ALA A 294 16.71 12.95 -6.43
N VAL A 295 17.18 12.01 -7.26
CA VAL A 295 18.23 11.05 -6.88
C VAL A 295 19.63 11.65 -6.84
N GLU A 296 19.87 12.74 -7.58
CA GLU A 296 21.11 13.52 -7.47
C GLU A 296 21.22 14.22 -6.12
N VAL A 297 20.13 14.82 -5.65
CA VAL A 297 20.11 15.61 -4.41
C VAL A 297 20.00 14.72 -3.18
N ALA A 298 19.20 13.67 -3.25
CA ALA A 298 18.97 12.73 -2.15
C ALA A 298 19.07 11.27 -2.65
N PRO A 299 20.30 10.75 -2.86
CA PRO A 299 20.49 9.40 -3.37
C PRO A 299 20.00 8.30 -2.40
N ASP A 300 19.81 8.64 -1.11
CA ASP A 300 19.21 7.78 -0.08
C ASP A 300 17.67 7.86 -0.03
N HIS A 301 17.06 8.69 -0.87
CA HIS A 301 15.62 8.76 -1.06
C HIS A 301 15.19 7.77 -2.16
N GLY A 302 14.85 6.54 -1.76
CA GLY A 302 14.62 5.42 -2.69
C GLY A 302 13.49 5.64 -3.70
N GLU A 303 12.54 6.53 -3.39
CA GLU A 303 11.37 6.77 -4.23
C GLU A 303 11.72 7.38 -5.59
N GLY A 304 12.78 8.18 -5.67
CA GLY A 304 13.29 8.71 -6.94
C GLY A 304 13.82 7.60 -7.86
N TRP A 305 14.64 6.69 -7.32
CA TRP A 305 15.13 5.52 -8.05
C TRP A 305 14.00 4.62 -8.52
N PHE A 306 13.00 4.39 -7.65
CA PHE A 306 11.82 3.61 -7.96
C PHE A 306 10.94 4.28 -9.02
N GLY A 307 10.82 5.61 -9.00
CA GLY A 307 10.15 6.41 -10.03
C GLY A 307 10.76 6.15 -11.42
N LEU A 308 12.09 6.23 -11.52
CA LEU A 308 12.84 5.92 -12.75
C LEU A 308 12.66 4.46 -13.20
N ALA A 309 12.79 3.50 -12.29
CA ALA A 309 12.68 2.07 -12.61
C ALA A 309 11.30 1.68 -13.14
N ASN A 310 10.25 2.42 -12.77
CA ASN A 310 8.87 2.19 -13.22
C ASN A 310 8.53 2.83 -14.58
N LEU A 311 9.46 3.52 -15.23
CA LEU A 311 9.29 4.04 -16.58
C LEU A 311 9.86 3.03 -17.58
N LYS A 312 9.06 2.51 -18.52
CA LYS A 312 9.55 1.47 -19.44
C LYS A 312 10.60 2.02 -20.41
N THR A 313 10.61 3.34 -20.62
CA THR A 313 11.54 4.06 -21.48
C THR A 313 12.88 4.37 -20.82
N TYR A 314 12.98 4.27 -19.50
CA TYR A 314 14.23 4.57 -18.80
C TYR A 314 15.15 3.35 -18.74
N ARG A 315 16.45 3.59 -18.89
CA ARG A 315 17.51 2.59 -18.69
C ARG A 315 18.58 3.24 -17.83
N PHE A 316 18.93 2.58 -16.74
CA PHE A 316 20.00 3.04 -15.85
C PHE A 316 21.36 2.88 -16.51
N THR A 317 22.28 3.75 -16.11
CA THR A 317 23.71 3.63 -16.42
C THR A 317 24.42 2.76 -15.37
N ASP A 318 25.59 2.21 -15.72
CA ASP A 318 26.43 1.47 -14.77
C ASP A 318 26.76 2.32 -13.52
N GLN A 319 26.98 3.63 -13.71
CA GLN A 319 27.26 4.56 -12.62
C GLN A 319 26.07 4.69 -11.65
N GLU A 320 24.84 4.73 -12.16
CA GLU A 320 23.64 4.77 -11.32
C GLU A 320 23.42 3.45 -10.58
N ILE A 321 23.68 2.32 -11.24
CA ILE A 321 23.63 1.00 -10.61
C ILE A 321 24.62 0.93 -9.44
N ASP A 322 25.86 1.39 -9.63
CA ASP A 322 26.86 1.39 -8.56
C ASP A 322 26.51 2.36 -7.41
N LYS A 323 25.90 3.51 -7.72
CA LYS A 323 25.33 4.41 -6.70
C LYS A 323 24.25 3.69 -5.90
N MET A 324 23.29 3.04 -6.56
CA MET A 324 22.23 2.28 -5.89
C MET A 324 22.80 1.14 -5.03
N ARG A 325 23.76 0.35 -5.54
CA ARG A 325 24.46 -0.70 -4.76
C ARG A 325 25.13 -0.14 -3.51
N THR A 326 25.73 1.05 -3.61
CA THR A 326 26.38 1.73 -2.48
C THR A 326 25.35 2.19 -1.44
N GLN A 327 24.22 2.75 -1.89
CA GLN A 327 23.16 3.22 -0.99
C GLN A 327 22.45 2.07 -0.29
N GLU A 328 22.17 0.98 -1.00
CA GLU A 328 21.52 -0.20 -0.44
C GLU A 328 22.28 -0.75 0.77
N LYS A 329 23.62 -0.81 0.66
CA LYS A 329 24.54 -1.24 1.73
C LYS A 329 24.71 -0.20 2.85
N SER A 330 24.24 1.04 2.65
CA SER A 330 24.41 2.11 3.62
C SER A 330 23.57 1.86 4.86
N ASP A 331 24.25 1.89 6.00
CA ASP A 331 23.62 1.89 7.32
C ASP A 331 22.71 3.09 7.53
N ARG A 332 22.74 4.14 6.69
CA ARG A 332 21.93 5.37 6.82
C ARG A 332 20.58 5.29 6.11
N LEU A 333 20.42 4.35 5.19
CA LEU A 333 19.22 4.20 4.40
C LEU A 333 18.02 3.83 5.28
N THR A 334 16.85 4.41 4.99
CA THR A 334 15.60 3.98 5.64
C THR A 334 15.19 2.61 5.11
N TYR A 335 14.40 1.88 5.89
CA TYR A 335 13.94 0.55 5.48
C TYR A 335 13.12 0.59 4.18
N GLN A 336 12.21 1.57 4.06
CA GLN A 336 11.41 1.77 2.86
C GLN A 336 12.25 2.16 1.64
N SER A 337 13.23 3.08 1.80
CA SER A 337 14.14 3.42 0.71
C SER A 337 14.95 2.21 0.24
N ARG A 338 15.34 1.32 1.16
CA ARG A 338 16.09 0.10 0.83
C ARG A 338 15.27 -0.85 -0.03
N ILE A 339 14.00 -1.07 0.31
CA ILE A 339 13.07 -1.84 -0.53
C ILE A 339 12.99 -1.24 -1.92
N GLN A 340 12.74 0.07 -2.03
CA GLN A 340 12.61 0.76 -3.32
C GLN A 340 13.87 0.63 -4.18
N ILE A 341 15.06 0.76 -3.57
CA ILE A 341 16.34 0.57 -4.26
C ILE A 341 16.53 -0.88 -4.68
N CYS A 342 16.18 -1.88 -3.87
CA CYS A 342 16.26 -3.29 -4.26
C CYS A 342 15.42 -3.59 -5.52
N PHE A 343 14.17 -3.13 -5.58
CA PHE A 343 13.34 -3.30 -6.78
C PHE A 343 13.90 -2.54 -7.99
N SER A 344 14.51 -1.38 -7.77
CA SER A 344 15.15 -0.58 -8.83
C SER A 344 16.40 -1.25 -9.38
N LEU A 345 17.25 -1.81 -8.51
CA LEU A 345 18.42 -2.62 -8.88
C LEU A 345 18.00 -3.90 -9.62
N GLY A 346 17.02 -4.64 -9.10
CA GLY A 346 16.48 -5.81 -9.79
C GLY A 346 16.05 -5.49 -11.22
N LYS A 347 15.35 -4.37 -11.41
CA LYS A 347 14.91 -3.92 -12.72
C LYS A 347 16.05 -3.46 -13.63
N ALA A 348 17.01 -2.71 -13.08
CA ALA A 348 18.17 -2.26 -13.83
C ALA A 348 18.98 -3.47 -14.34
N LEU A 349 19.32 -4.39 -13.45
CA LEU A 349 20.11 -5.58 -13.77
C LEU A 349 19.38 -6.51 -14.75
N GLU A 350 18.05 -6.62 -14.65
CA GLU A 350 17.24 -7.34 -15.64
C GLU A 350 17.40 -6.72 -17.05
N ASP A 351 17.41 -5.38 -17.18
CA ASP A 351 17.62 -4.72 -18.47
C ASP A 351 19.01 -4.97 -19.06
N PHE A 352 20.01 -5.19 -18.22
CA PHE A 352 21.37 -5.58 -18.60
C PHE A 352 21.54 -7.11 -18.74
N ALA A 353 20.46 -7.87 -18.66
CA ALA A 353 20.45 -9.34 -18.72
C ALA A 353 21.30 -10.02 -17.62
N GLN A 354 21.54 -9.35 -16.50
CA GLN A 354 22.21 -9.89 -15.30
C GLN A 354 21.18 -10.56 -14.39
N PHE A 355 20.59 -11.67 -14.85
CA PHE A 355 19.39 -12.26 -14.26
C PHE A 355 19.57 -12.83 -12.85
N GLU A 356 20.74 -13.40 -12.54
CA GLU A 356 21.04 -13.94 -11.20
C GLU A 356 21.01 -12.81 -10.15
N GLU A 357 21.81 -11.77 -10.36
CA GLU A 357 21.87 -10.62 -9.45
C GLU A 357 20.54 -9.85 -9.42
N ALA A 358 19.84 -9.75 -10.56
CA ALA A 358 18.51 -9.16 -10.61
C ALA A 358 17.53 -9.91 -9.69
N PHE A 359 17.54 -11.25 -9.74
CA PHE A 359 16.70 -12.08 -8.88
C PHE A 359 17.03 -11.89 -7.40
N ASP A 360 18.32 -11.85 -7.05
CA ASP A 360 18.75 -11.63 -5.66
C ASP A 360 18.21 -10.31 -5.10
N TYR A 361 18.25 -9.23 -5.87
CA TYR A 361 17.70 -7.95 -5.46
C TYR A 361 16.17 -7.96 -5.35
N TYR A 362 15.46 -8.62 -6.28
CA TYR A 362 14.02 -8.82 -6.13
C TYR A 362 13.69 -9.63 -4.88
N ALA A 363 14.37 -10.75 -4.65
CA ALA A 363 14.15 -11.62 -3.49
C ALA A 363 14.39 -10.87 -2.17
N ARG A 364 15.46 -10.07 -2.08
CA ARG A 364 15.76 -9.25 -0.89
C ARG A 364 14.70 -8.17 -0.64
N GLY A 365 14.26 -7.46 -1.69
CA GLY A 365 13.20 -6.47 -1.57
C GLY A 365 11.86 -7.09 -1.13
N ASN A 366 11.53 -8.26 -1.71
CA ASN A 366 10.36 -9.06 -1.35
C ASN A 366 10.41 -9.55 0.10
N GLU A 367 11.55 -10.09 0.55
CA GLU A 367 11.74 -10.53 1.94
C GLU A 367 11.51 -9.39 2.93
N MET A 368 12.06 -8.20 2.64
CA MET A 368 11.85 -7.01 3.48
C MET A 368 10.37 -6.58 3.53
N LYS A 369 9.68 -6.59 2.37
CA LYS A 369 8.23 -6.30 2.34
C LYS A 369 7.41 -7.34 3.10
N ARG A 370 7.79 -8.62 3.01
CA ARG A 370 7.13 -9.71 3.73
C ARG A 370 7.31 -9.57 5.24
N ALA A 371 8.48 -9.14 5.72
CA ALA A 371 8.73 -8.89 7.14
C ALA A 371 7.83 -7.79 7.74
N GLN A 372 7.33 -6.85 6.92
CA GLN A 372 6.35 -5.84 7.33
C GLN A 372 4.89 -6.29 7.19
N SER A 373 4.64 -7.41 6.50
CA SER A 373 3.31 -7.89 6.18
C SER A 373 2.76 -8.81 7.27
N ARG A 374 1.43 -8.81 7.41
CA ARG A 374 0.68 -9.78 8.24
C ARG A 374 -0.07 -10.79 7.39
N TYR A 375 0.15 -10.78 6.08
CA TYR A 375 -0.49 -11.69 5.17
C TYR A 375 -0.13 -13.13 5.52
N ASP A 376 -1.15 -13.97 5.62
CA ASP A 376 -1.03 -15.41 5.75
C ASP A 376 -1.79 -16.07 4.61
N ALA A 377 -1.13 -17.00 3.91
CA ALA A 377 -1.71 -17.64 2.75
C ALA A 377 -2.85 -18.60 3.14
N ALA A 378 -2.76 -19.28 4.29
CA ALA A 378 -3.77 -20.22 4.73
C ALA A 378 -5.06 -19.50 5.17
N ASP A 379 -4.95 -18.38 5.87
CA ASP A 379 -6.09 -17.52 6.21
C ASP A 379 -6.82 -17.06 4.93
N MET A 380 -6.07 -16.66 3.89
CA MET A 380 -6.65 -16.29 2.60
C MET A 380 -7.32 -17.47 1.90
N SER A 381 -6.68 -18.65 1.85
CA SER A 381 -7.29 -19.86 1.28
C SER A 381 -8.59 -20.24 1.99
N ALA A 382 -8.63 -20.10 3.32
CA ALA A 382 -9.83 -20.33 4.11
C ALA A 382 -10.94 -19.32 3.78
N GLU A 383 -10.61 -18.03 3.62
CA GLU A 383 -11.57 -17.00 3.21
C GLU A 383 -12.17 -17.31 1.82
N LEU A 384 -11.34 -17.67 0.84
CA LEU A 384 -11.82 -18.01 -0.51
C LEU A 384 -12.62 -19.32 -0.53
N SER A 385 -12.29 -20.28 0.33
CA SER A 385 -13.08 -21.51 0.48
C SER A 385 -14.47 -21.21 1.06
N LEU A 386 -14.55 -20.30 2.03
CA LEU A 386 -15.82 -19.89 2.62
C LEU A 386 -16.72 -19.15 1.62
N GLN A 387 -16.15 -18.41 0.66
CA GLN A 387 -16.92 -17.86 -0.47
C GLN A 387 -17.65 -18.97 -1.25
N LYS A 388 -16.96 -20.07 -1.53
CA LYS A 388 -17.55 -21.21 -2.25
C LYS A 388 -18.65 -21.92 -1.45
N GLU A 389 -18.40 -22.11 -0.17
CA GLU A 389 -19.35 -22.76 0.74
C GLU A 389 -20.67 -21.97 0.86
N ILE A 390 -20.59 -20.65 0.96
CA ILE A 390 -21.75 -19.80 1.19
C ILE A 390 -22.47 -19.44 -0.12
N CYS A 391 -21.72 -19.11 -1.17
CA CYS A 391 -22.28 -18.61 -2.42
C CYS A 391 -22.56 -19.77 -3.40
N THR A 392 -23.65 -20.49 -3.15
CA THR A 392 -24.11 -21.64 -3.95
C THR A 392 -25.14 -21.23 -5.01
N ALA A 393 -25.41 -22.12 -5.97
CA ALA A 393 -26.49 -21.93 -6.94
C ALA A 393 -27.85 -21.72 -6.24
N GLU A 394 -28.13 -22.48 -5.18
CA GLU A 394 -29.35 -22.34 -4.36
C GLU A 394 -29.49 -20.94 -3.73
N LEU A 395 -28.38 -20.36 -3.23
CA LEU A 395 -28.41 -18.99 -2.73
C LEU A 395 -28.80 -18.02 -3.84
N PHE A 396 -28.21 -18.12 -5.02
CA PHE A 396 -28.52 -17.20 -6.12
C PHE A 396 -29.93 -17.38 -6.67
N GLU A 397 -30.42 -18.61 -6.78
CA GLU A 397 -31.79 -18.91 -7.20
C GLU A 397 -32.83 -18.39 -6.20
N SER A 398 -32.60 -18.59 -4.90
CA SER A 398 -33.49 -18.09 -3.84
C SER A 398 -33.54 -16.56 -3.74
N ARG A 399 -32.56 -15.87 -4.31
CA ARG A 399 -32.45 -14.40 -4.36
C ARG A 399 -32.67 -13.84 -5.77
N ALA A 400 -33.20 -14.64 -6.69
CA ALA A 400 -33.43 -14.22 -8.06
C ALA A 400 -34.43 -13.05 -8.11
N GLY A 401 -34.04 -11.96 -8.76
CA GLY A 401 -34.84 -10.73 -8.85
C GLY A 401 -34.57 -9.69 -7.75
N GLY A 402 -33.70 -10.00 -6.77
CA GLY A 402 -33.16 -9.03 -5.82
C GLY A 402 -32.09 -8.11 -6.45
N GLY A 403 -31.60 -7.13 -5.68
CA GLY A 403 -30.53 -6.23 -6.11
C GLY A 403 -30.99 -5.08 -7.02
N CYS A 404 -30.02 -4.42 -7.64
CA CYS A 404 -30.24 -3.34 -8.62
C CYS A 404 -30.10 -3.88 -10.05
N ASP A 405 -31.16 -3.74 -10.84
CA ASP A 405 -31.30 -4.33 -12.17
C ASP A 405 -30.63 -3.51 -13.30
N LEU A 406 -29.99 -2.39 -12.97
CA LEU A 406 -29.26 -1.58 -13.95
C LEU A 406 -28.07 -2.38 -14.55
N PRO A 407 -27.97 -2.47 -15.88
CA PRO A 407 -26.94 -3.27 -16.57
C PRO A 407 -25.62 -2.51 -16.78
N ASP A 408 -25.57 -1.22 -16.40
CA ASP A 408 -24.46 -0.30 -16.66
C ASP A 408 -23.05 -0.82 -16.26
N PRO A 409 -22.86 -1.54 -15.12
CA PRO A 409 -21.52 -1.91 -14.66
C PRO A 409 -20.89 -3.06 -15.46
N ILE A 410 -19.66 -2.85 -15.92
CA ILE A 410 -18.76 -3.89 -16.44
C ILE A 410 -17.59 -4.06 -15.47
N PHE A 411 -17.50 -5.20 -14.80
CA PHE A 411 -16.38 -5.54 -13.93
C PHE A 411 -15.26 -6.22 -14.72
N ILE A 412 -14.03 -5.76 -14.55
CA ILE A 412 -12.85 -6.48 -15.03
C ILE A 412 -12.06 -6.95 -13.80
N VAL A 413 -12.11 -8.26 -13.57
CA VAL A 413 -11.50 -8.94 -12.43
C VAL A 413 -10.32 -9.80 -12.86
N GLY A 414 -9.60 -10.38 -11.91
CA GLY A 414 -8.50 -11.32 -12.15
C GLY A 414 -7.35 -11.06 -11.19
N LEU A 415 -6.14 -11.49 -11.55
CA LEU A 415 -4.94 -11.08 -10.81
C LEU A 415 -4.37 -9.75 -11.32
N PRO A 416 -3.72 -8.96 -10.46
CA PRO A 416 -2.81 -7.91 -10.92
C PRO A 416 -1.84 -8.47 -11.96
N ARG A 417 -1.52 -7.69 -12.99
CA ARG A 417 -0.61 -8.08 -14.09
C ARG A 417 -1.11 -9.19 -15.02
N ALA A 418 -2.38 -9.60 -14.92
CA ALA A 418 -3.01 -10.55 -15.84
C ALA A 418 -3.49 -9.92 -17.16
N GLY A 419 -3.36 -8.60 -17.34
CA GLY A 419 -3.77 -7.89 -18.57
C GLY A 419 -5.11 -7.14 -18.46
N SER A 420 -5.70 -7.03 -17.27
CA SER A 420 -6.95 -6.31 -17.03
C SER A 420 -6.96 -4.87 -17.55
N THR A 421 -5.86 -4.12 -17.39
CA THR A 421 -5.75 -2.75 -17.94
C THR A 421 -5.81 -2.69 -19.46
N LEU A 422 -5.31 -3.73 -20.16
CA LEU A 422 -5.43 -3.80 -21.62
C LEU A 422 -6.89 -4.02 -22.02
N LEU A 423 -7.60 -4.93 -21.35
CA LEU A 423 -9.02 -5.18 -21.62
C LEU A 423 -9.85 -3.92 -21.33
N GLU A 424 -9.55 -3.24 -20.24
CA GLU A 424 -10.17 -1.96 -19.88
C GLU A 424 -9.95 -0.91 -20.97
N GLN A 425 -8.72 -0.76 -21.47
CA GLN A 425 -8.43 0.20 -22.54
C GLN A 425 -9.17 -0.14 -23.83
N ILE A 426 -9.26 -1.42 -24.19
CA ILE A 426 -9.98 -1.89 -25.38
C ILE A 426 -11.46 -1.54 -25.28
N LEU A 427 -12.10 -1.88 -24.16
CA LEU A 427 -13.53 -1.65 -23.96
C LEU A 427 -13.86 -0.17 -23.77
N ALA A 428 -13.06 0.56 -22.99
CA ALA A 428 -13.20 2.00 -22.79
C ALA A 428 -12.93 2.83 -24.06
N SER A 429 -12.41 2.19 -25.12
CA SER A 429 -12.31 2.85 -26.42
C SER A 429 -13.66 2.86 -27.13
N HIS A 430 -14.66 2.08 -26.72
CA HIS A 430 -16.01 2.07 -27.30
C HIS A 430 -16.80 3.34 -26.89
N SER A 431 -17.59 3.91 -27.81
CA SER A 431 -18.29 5.18 -27.61
C SER A 431 -19.30 5.19 -26.45
N GLN A 432 -19.81 4.01 -26.07
CA GLN A 432 -20.79 3.82 -25.00
C GLN A 432 -20.19 3.40 -23.64
N VAL A 433 -18.87 3.25 -23.54
CA VAL A 433 -18.24 2.67 -22.34
C VAL A 433 -17.24 3.65 -21.73
N ASP A 434 -17.53 4.08 -20.51
CA ASP A 434 -16.59 4.88 -19.72
C ASP A 434 -15.57 3.98 -19.02
N GLY A 435 -14.29 4.15 -19.35
CA GLY A 435 -13.21 3.54 -18.59
C GLY A 435 -12.89 4.37 -17.35
N THR A 436 -13.19 3.84 -16.16
CA THR A 436 -13.01 4.57 -14.90
C THR A 436 -11.60 4.37 -14.30
N GLN A 437 -11.47 3.56 -13.24
CA GLN A 437 -10.22 3.19 -12.58
C GLN A 437 -10.45 1.94 -11.68
N GLU A 438 -9.53 1.68 -10.76
CA GLU A 438 -9.72 0.72 -9.66
C GLU A 438 -10.67 1.32 -8.61
N LEU A 439 -11.94 0.89 -8.59
CA LEU A 439 -12.93 1.41 -7.65
C LEU A 439 -12.94 0.57 -6.35
N PRO A 440 -12.84 1.21 -5.16
CA PRO A 440 -12.73 0.50 -3.89
C PRO A 440 -14.08 0.02 -3.33
N ASN A 441 -15.19 0.36 -3.98
CA ASN A 441 -16.55 0.26 -3.44
C ASN A 441 -16.93 -1.17 -3.02
N ILE A 442 -16.66 -2.18 -3.87
CA ILE A 442 -16.96 -3.59 -3.54
C ILE A 442 -16.11 -4.08 -2.37
N LEU A 443 -14.81 -3.74 -2.34
CA LEU A 443 -13.91 -4.10 -1.24
C LEU A 443 -14.35 -3.45 0.07
N ALA A 444 -14.74 -2.17 0.04
CA ALA A 444 -15.26 -1.44 1.18
C ALA A 444 -16.60 -2.02 1.68
N LEU A 445 -17.47 -2.43 0.76
CA LEU A 445 -18.74 -3.08 1.09
C LEU A 445 -18.52 -4.45 1.74
N ALA A 446 -17.67 -5.30 1.16
CA ALA A 446 -17.29 -6.58 1.74
C ALA A 446 -16.69 -6.38 3.13
N HIS A 447 -15.81 -5.39 3.31
CA HIS A 447 -15.25 -5.05 4.60
C HIS A 447 -16.33 -4.65 5.63
N ARG A 448 -17.32 -3.85 5.23
CA ARG A 448 -18.46 -3.48 6.09
C ARG A 448 -19.27 -4.71 6.53
N LEU A 449 -19.52 -5.63 5.61
CA LEU A 449 -20.27 -6.87 5.88
C LEU A 449 -19.54 -7.84 6.80
N ARG A 450 -18.20 -7.77 6.90
CA ARG A 450 -17.44 -8.55 7.90
C ARG A 450 -17.82 -8.20 9.35
N GLY A 451 -18.36 -7.00 9.57
CA GLY A 451 -18.79 -6.49 10.88
C GLY A 451 -17.64 -6.07 11.79
N ARG A 452 -17.97 -5.35 12.87
CA ARG A 452 -17.02 -4.93 13.92
C ARG A 452 -16.94 -6.00 15.01
N ARG A 453 -16.26 -7.12 14.75
CA ARG A 453 -16.06 -8.20 15.73
C ARG A 453 -14.58 -8.40 16.04
N ASN A 454 -14.27 -8.84 17.26
CA ASN A 454 -12.91 -9.12 17.71
C ASN A 454 -12.25 -10.18 16.81
N ARG A 455 -10.92 -10.14 16.64
CA ARG A 455 -10.13 -11.12 15.85
C ARG A 455 -10.34 -12.60 16.22
N THR A 456 -10.92 -12.89 17.38
CA THR A 456 -11.22 -14.25 17.85
C THR A 456 -12.56 -14.79 17.36
N GLU A 457 -13.41 -13.96 16.77
CA GLU A 457 -14.69 -14.35 16.21
C GLU A 457 -14.57 -14.53 14.69
N ARG A 458 -15.20 -15.58 14.14
CA ARG A 458 -15.24 -15.80 12.68
C ARG A 458 -15.86 -14.57 12.00
N SER A 459 -15.27 -14.19 10.86
CA SER A 459 -15.79 -13.09 10.04
C SER A 459 -17.24 -13.34 9.65
N ALA A 460 -18.10 -12.32 9.73
CA ALA A 460 -19.50 -12.46 9.36
C ALA A 460 -19.66 -12.61 7.84
N TYR A 461 -18.77 -12.03 7.03
CA TYR A 461 -18.78 -12.17 5.58
C TYR A 461 -17.86 -13.32 5.14
N PRO A 462 -18.29 -14.17 4.19
CA PRO A 462 -19.50 -14.07 3.37
C PRO A 462 -20.79 -14.65 3.98
N ALA A 463 -20.75 -15.33 5.13
CA ALA A 463 -21.93 -16.02 5.70
C ALA A 463 -23.18 -15.14 5.87
N VAL A 464 -23.01 -13.86 6.22
CA VAL A 464 -24.08 -12.86 6.37
C VAL A 464 -24.92 -12.70 5.10
N LEU A 465 -24.40 -13.05 3.92
CA LEU A 465 -25.15 -13.00 2.66
C LEU A 465 -26.40 -13.89 2.67
N GLN A 466 -26.43 -14.95 3.50
CA GLN A 466 -27.62 -15.80 3.65
C GLN A 466 -28.71 -15.12 4.49
N GLU A 467 -28.33 -14.20 5.38
CA GLU A 467 -29.22 -13.53 6.34
C GLU A 467 -29.83 -12.25 5.78
N LEU A 468 -29.15 -11.58 4.84
CA LEU A 468 -29.63 -10.34 4.21
C LEU A 468 -30.89 -10.58 3.38
N ASN A 469 -31.73 -9.56 3.28
CA ASN A 469 -32.94 -9.59 2.45
C ASN A 469 -32.75 -8.84 1.12
N ASP A 470 -33.76 -8.89 0.26
CA ASP A 470 -33.67 -8.32 -1.10
C ASP A 470 -33.59 -6.78 -1.08
N ASP A 471 -34.19 -6.11 -0.07
CA ASP A 471 -34.08 -4.66 0.13
C ASP A 471 -32.66 -4.25 0.53
N ASP A 472 -31.97 -5.06 1.34
CA ASP A 472 -30.57 -4.85 1.70
C ASP A 472 -29.70 -4.89 0.43
N PHE A 473 -29.88 -5.93 -0.40
CA PHE A 473 -29.14 -6.07 -1.66
C PHE A 473 -29.43 -4.94 -2.65
N ARG A 474 -30.71 -4.55 -2.78
CA ARG A 474 -31.13 -3.44 -3.64
C ARG A 474 -30.52 -2.12 -3.17
N THR A 475 -30.52 -1.87 -1.86
CA THR A 475 -29.93 -0.66 -1.27
C THR A 475 -28.43 -0.60 -1.54
N MET A 476 -27.71 -1.72 -1.36
CA MET A 476 -26.28 -1.80 -1.66
C MET A 476 -25.99 -1.59 -3.16
N GLY A 477 -26.79 -2.19 -4.05
CA GLY A 477 -26.67 -2.00 -5.50
C GLY A 477 -26.90 -0.55 -5.93
N LEU A 478 -27.96 0.09 -5.42
CA LEU A 478 -28.24 1.51 -5.70
C LEU A 478 -27.15 2.43 -5.17
N SER A 479 -26.63 2.17 -3.96
CA SER A 479 -25.50 2.92 -3.40
C SER A 479 -24.27 2.78 -4.29
N TYR A 480 -23.93 1.58 -4.76
CA TYR A 480 -22.81 1.37 -5.67
C TYR A 480 -23.00 2.17 -6.96
N ILE A 481 -24.20 2.17 -7.54
CA ILE A 481 -24.50 2.95 -8.75
C ILE A 481 -24.31 4.45 -8.50
N GLU A 482 -24.85 4.97 -7.40
CA GLU A 482 -24.75 6.39 -7.06
C GLU A 482 -23.31 6.82 -6.79
N ASP A 483 -22.61 6.09 -5.91
CA ASP A 483 -21.25 6.42 -5.46
C ASP A 483 -20.24 6.44 -6.61
N THR A 484 -20.49 5.66 -7.66
CA THR A 484 -19.59 5.57 -8.81
C THR A 484 -19.86 6.62 -9.88
N ARG A 485 -20.99 7.37 -9.82
CA ARG A 485 -21.34 8.39 -10.84
C ARG A 485 -20.25 9.44 -11.05
N MET A 486 -19.56 9.85 -9.99
CA MET A 486 -18.49 10.85 -10.07
C MET A 486 -17.27 10.40 -10.91
N HIS A 487 -17.15 9.09 -11.17
CA HIS A 487 -16.08 8.51 -11.98
C HIS A 487 -16.53 8.22 -13.43
N ARG A 488 -17.81 8.43 -13.76
CA ARG A 488 -18.39 8.14 -15.06
C ARG A 488 -18.41 9.39 -15.95
N GLY A 489 -18.41 9.16 -17.24
CA GLY A 489 -18.63 10.15 -18.28
C GLY A 489 -20.07 10.10 -18.80
N ALA A 490 -20.21 10.14 -20.12
CA ALA A 490 -21.51 10.10 -20.80
C ALA A 490 -21.87 8.70 -21.33
N GLY A 491 -21.04 7.69 -21.06
CA GLY A 491 -21.27 6.32 -21.50
C GLY A 491 -22.51 5.71 -20.85
N ALA A 492 -23.18 4.81 -21.58
CA ALA A 492 -24.26 4.00 -21.03
C ALA A 492 -23.74 2.94 -20.05
N TYR A 493 -22.49 2.52 -20.23
CA TYR A 493 -21.80 1.56 -19.39
C TYR A 493 -20.54 2.18 -18.81
N PHE A 494 -20.07 1.63 -17.69
CA PHE A 494 -18.80 2.03 -17.09
C PHE A 494 -18.04 0.81 -16.58
N ILE A 495 -16.72 0.89 -16.61
CA ILE A 495 -15.87 -0.22 -16.18
C ILE A 495 -15.38 0.02 -14.76
N ASP A 496 -15.63 -0.93 -13.86
CA ASP A 496 -14.89 -1.10 -12.61
C ASP A 496 -13.78 -2.15 -12.82
N LYS A 497 -12.54 -1.66 -12.99
CA LYS A 497 -11.38 -2.53 -13.16
C LYS A 497 -10.65 -2.62 -11.83
N MET A 498 -11.16 -3.45 -10.93
CA MET A 498 -10.51 -3.83 -9.68
C MET A 498 -10.24 -5.35 -9.71
N PRO A 499 -8.99 -5.81 -9.99
CA PRO A 499 -8.70 -7.23 -10.18
C PRO A 499 -9.18 -8.09 -9.01
N ASN A 500 -8.93 -7.62 -7.77
CA ASN A 500 -9.29 -8.30 -6.53
C ASN A 500 -10.79 -8.51 -6.31
N ASN A 501 -11.67 -7.86 -7.09
CA ASN A 501 -13.12 -8.09 -7.01
C ASN A 501 -13.53 -9.52 -7.39
N PHE A 502 -12.63 -10.34 -7.98
CA PHE A 502 -12.88 -11.76 -8.25
C PHE A 502 -13.32 -12.54 -6.98
N ARG A 503 -12.83 -12.11 -5.80
CA ARG A 503 -13.17 -12.73 -4.50
C ARG A 503 -14.63 -12.50 -4.11
N HIS A 504 -15.26 -11.48 -4.70
CA HIS A 504 -16.56 -10.95 -4.29
C HIS A 504 -17.60 -11.04 -5.41
N ILE A 505 -17.41 -11.89 -6.42
CA ILE A 505 -18.37 -12.08 -7.52
C ILE A 505 -19.75 -12.48 -6.98
N GLY A 506 -19.82 -13.32 -5.95
CA GLY A 506 -21.10 -13.66 -5.32
C GLY A 506 -21.83 -12.44 -4.76
N LEU A 507 -21.13 -11.54 -4.06
CA LEU A 507 -21.71 -10.27 -3.59
C LEU A 507 -22.13 -9.38 -4.77
N ILE A 508 -21.25 -9.20 -5.76
CA ILE A 508 -21.53 -8.38 -6.96
C ILE A 508 -22.81 -8.88 -7.64
N HIS A 509 -22.96 -10.19 -7.82
CA HIS A 509 -24.13 -10.76 -8.48
C HIS A 509 -25.42 -10.53 -7.67
N LEU A 510 -25.37 -10.63 -6.34
CA LEU A 510 -26.54 -10.39 -5.48
C LEU A 510 -26.97 -8.91 -5.49
N ILE A 511 -26.03 -7.96 -5.56
CA ILE A 511 -26.36 -6.52 -5.55
C ILE A 511 -26.59 -5.93 -6.96
N LEU A 512 -26.01 -6.53 -8.00
CA LEU A 512 -26.01 -6.07 -9.40
C LEU A 512 -26.17 -7.28 -10.35
N PRO A 513 -27.34 -7.95 -10.37
CA PRO A 513 -27.55 -9.21 -11.11
C PRO A 513 -27.32 -9.15 -12.63
N ASN A 514 -27.40 -7.95 -13.21
CA ASN A 514 -27.23 -7.69 -14.64
C ASN A 514 -25.85 -7.15 -15.02
N ALA A 515 -24.96 -6.93 -14.06
CA ALA A 515 -23.60 -6.50 -14.34
C ALA A 515 -22.84 -7.57 -15.15
N LYS A 516 -21.97 -7.12 -16.06
CA LYS A 516 -21.11 -7.99 -16.86
C LYS A 516 -19.78 -8.16 -16.15
N ILE A 517 -19.28 -9.39 -16.05
CA ILE A 517 -18.01 -9.69 -15.38
C ILE A 517 -17.05 -10.33 -16.36
N ILE A 518 -15.86 -9.75 -16.52
CA ILE A 518 -14.79 -10.24 -17.38
C ILE A 518 -13.60 -10.64 -16.49
N ASP A 519 -13.22 -11.91 -16.58
CA ASP A 519 -12.03 -12.46 -15.92
C ASP A 519 -10.81 -12.34 -16.83
N ALA A 520 -9.92 -11.40 -16.51
CA ALA A 520 -8.63 -11.25 -17.18
C ALA A 520 -7.67 -12.34 -16.68
N ARG A 521 -7.45 -13.35 -17.53
CA ARG A 521 -6.61 -14.53 -17.23
C ARG A 521 -5.28 -14.45 -17.97
N ARG A 522 -4.18 -14.88 -17.35
CA ARG A 522 -2.85 -14.94 -17.97
C ARG A 522 -2.15 -16.25 -17.63
N GLU A 523 -1.16 -16.66 -18.40
CA GLU A 523 -0.32 -17.82 -18.04
C GLU A 523 0.26 -17.67 -16.60
N PRO A 524 0.15 -18.69 -15.74
CA PRO A 524 0.45 -18.58 -14.31
C PRO A 524 1.88 -18.14 -13.99
N MET A 525 2.90 -18.70 -14.64
CA MET A 525 4.30 -18.35 -14.37
C MET A 525 4.57 -16.88 -14.74
N ALA A 526 4.10 -16.44 -15.90
CA ALA A 526 4.23 -15.08 -16.38
C ALA A 526 3.47 -14.07 -15.51
N CYS A 527 2.26 -14.42 -15.06
CA CYS A 527 1.45 -13.57 -14.19
C CYS A 527 2.10 -13.43 -12.81
N CYS A 528 2.43 -14.55 -12.17
CA CYS A 528 2.99 -14.57 -10.83
C CYS A 528 4.38 -13.93 -10.79
N PHE A 529 5.28 -14.28 -11.71
CA PHE A 529 6.60 -13.65 -11.72
C PHE A 529 6.51 -12.14 -11.99
N SER A 530 5.60 -11.69 -12.84
CA SER A 530 5.36 -10.25 -13.03
C SER A 530 4.84 -9.57 -11.77
N GLY A 531 4.09 -10.27 -10.90
CA GLY A 531 3.68 -9.77 -9.59
C GLY A 531 4.87 -9.72 -8.62
N PHE A 532 5.66 -10.79 -8.54
CA PHE A 532 6.82 -10.90 -7.65
C PHE A 532 7.87 -9.80 -7.88
N LYS A 533 8.10 -9.39 -9.13
CA LYS A 533 9.06 -8.33 -9.44
C LYS A 533 8.49 -6.90 -9.41
N GLN A 534 7.23 -6.74 -9.00
CA GLN A 534 6.57 -5.44 -8.89
C GLN A 534 6.40 -5.04 -7.43
N LEU A 535 6.93 -3.89 -7.05
CA LEU A 535 6.60 -3.26 -5.78
C LEU A 535 5.23 -2.57 -5.92
N PHE A 536 4.23 -3.05 -5.20
CA PHE A 536 2.89 -2.46 -5.15
C PHE A 536 2.76 -1.47 -3.99
N ALA A 537 1.94 -0.44 -4.17
CA ALA A 537 1.68 0.54 -3.11
C ALA A 537 0.99 -0.10 -1.89
N GLU A 538 -0.09 -0.84 -2.11
CA GLU A 538 -0.86 -1.54 -1.06
C GLU A 538 -1.73 -2.68 -1.64
N GLY A 539 -2.18 -3.60 -0.79
CA GLY A 539 -3.27 -4.55 -1.09
C GLY A 539 -2.89 -5.79 -1.92
N GLN A 540 -1.60 -5.96 -2.24
CA GLN A 540 -1.06 -7.08 -3.01
C GLN A 540 0.02 -7.84 -2.23
N GLU A 541 -0.16 -8.02 -0.93
CA GLU A 541 0.85 -8.56 -0.01
C GLU A 541 1.29 -9.99 -0.35
N PHE A 542 0.40 -10.77 -0.97
CA PHE A 542 0.67 -12.13 -1.43
C PHE A 542 1.76 -12.20 -2.52
N THR A 543 2.08 -11.08 -3.17
CA THR A 543 3.07 -11.03 -4.26
C THR A 543 4.53 -11.07 -3.78
N TYR A 544 4.77 -10.77 -2.50
CA TYR A 544 6.12 -10.66 -1.93
C TYR A 544 6.74 -12.02 -1.53
N GLY A 545 6.19 -13.13 -2.01
CA GLY A 545 6.72 -14.47 -1.80
C GLY A 545 6.29 -15.43 -2.92
N LEU A 546 7.22 -16.26 -3.40
CA LEU A 546 6.98 -17.16 -4.54
C LEU A 546 5.94 -18.24 -4.23
N ARG A 547 5.94 -18.78 -3.00
CA ARG A 547 4.95 -19.79 -2.59
C ARG A 547 3.60 -19.15 -2.35
N GLU A 548 3.60 -17.98 -1.72
CA GLU A 548 2.42 -17.19 -1.38
C GLU A 548 1.66 -16.77 -2.64
N ILE A 549 2.33 -16.21 -3.65
CA ILE A 549 1.68 -15.83 -4.91
C ILE A 549 1.21 -17.05 -5.72
N GLY A 550 1.96 -18.15 -5.69
CA GLY A 550 1.57 -19.39 -6.36
C GLY A 550 0.31 -20.01 -5.76
N GLN A 551 0.25 -20.11 -4.42
CA GLN A 551 -0.94 -20.54 -3.68
C GLN A 551 -2.13 -19.62 -4.00
N TYR A 552 -1.92 -18.31 -3.93
CA TYR A 552 -2.95 -17.33 -4.18
C TYR A 552 -3.53 -17.44 -5.60
N TYR A 553 -2.69 -17.64 -6.61
CA TYR A 553 -3.13 -17.86 -8.00
C TYR A 553 -3.96 -19.15 -8.13
N ARG A 554 -3.52 -20.23 -7.49
CA ARG A 554 -4.25 -21.50 -7.47
C ARG A 554 -5.64 -21.34 -6.84
N ASP A 555 -5.72 -20.67 -5.70
CA ASP A 555 -7.00 -20.43 -5.03
C ASP A 555 -7.93 -19.54 -5.85
N TYR A 556 -7.35 -18.55 -6.55
CA TYR A 556 -8.08 -17.75 -7.54
C TYR A 556 -8.65 -18.61 -8.69
N VAL A 557 -7.86 -19.49 -9.32
CA VAL A 557 -8.35 -20.41 -10.36
C VAL A 557 -9.51 -21.25 -9.81
N ASN A 558 -9.32 -21.87 -8.64
CA ASN A 558 -10.31 -22.72 -7.99
C ASN A 558 -11.61 -21.98 -7.66
N LEU A 559 -11.53 -20.71 -7.25
CA LEU A 559 -12.70 -19.89 -6.96
C LEU A 559 -13.42 -19.45 -8.24
N MET A 560 -12.67 -19.13 -9.30
CA MET A 560 -13.28 -18.78 -10.60
C MET A 560 -13.96 -19.97 -11.27
N HIS A 561 -13.45 -21.19 -11.08
CA HIS A 561 -14.16 -22.41 -11.48
C HIS A 561 -15.51 -22.54 -10.79
N HIS A 562 -15.53 -22.34 -9.46
CA HIS A 562 -16.78 -22.32 -8.70
C HIS A 562 -17.77 -21.30 -9.26
N TRP A 563 -17.34 -20.07 -9.53
CA TRP A 563 -18.21 -19.05 -10.15
C TRP A 563 -18.75 -19.48 -11.52
N GLY A 564 -17.97 -20.18 -12.33
CA GLY A 564 -18.43 -20.75 -13.59
C GLY A 564 -19.52 -21.81 -13.41
N GLU A 565 -19.44 -22.61 -12.34
CA GLU A 565 -20.43 -23.65 -12.01
C GLU A 565 -21.73 -23.07 -11.46
N VAL A 566 -21.65 -22.14 -10.51
CA VAL A 566 -22.85 -21.61 -9.81
C VAL A 566 -23.47 -20.39 -10.48
N LEU A 567 -22.77 -19.71 -11.39
CA LEU A 567 -23.25 -18.56 -12.15
C LEU A 567 -22.93 -18.72 -13.66
N PRO A 568 -23.46 -19.77 -14.32
CA PRO A 568 -23.15 -20.06 -15.71
C PRO A 568 -23.50 -18.88 -16.63
N GLY A 569 -22.55 -18.48 -17.47
CA GLY A 569 -22.72 -17.38 -18.43
C GLY A 569 -22.63 -15.97 -17.83
N LYS A 570 -22.43 -15.81 -16.51
CA LYS A 570 -22.28 -14.49 -15.87
C LYS A 570 -20.84 -13.95 -15.90
N VAL A 571 -19.85 -14.82 -16.12
CA VAL A 571 -18.43 -14.45 -16.17
C VAL A 571 -17.84 -14.85 -17.52
N LEU A 572 -17.26 -13.89 -18.24
CA LEU A 572 -16.48 -14.13 -19.45
C LEU A 572 -15.00 -14.22 -19.11
N ARG A 573 -14.39 -15.39 -19.25
CA ARG A 573 -12.92 -15.50 -19.21
C ARG A 573 -12.30 -15.02 -20.52
N VAL A 574 -11.30 -14.15 -20.40
CA VAL A 574 -10.50 -13.64 -21.52
C VAL A 574 -9.02 -13.93 -21.23
N GLN A 575 -8.43 -14.80 -22.05
CA GLN A 575 -7.03 -15.21 -21.91
C GLN A 575 -6.11 -14.17 -22.58
N HIS A 576 -5.12 -13.66 -21.84
CA HIS A 576 -4.21 -12.62 -22.30
C HIS A 576 -3.50 -13.02 -23.59
N GLU A 577 -2.98 -14.25 -23.65
CA GLU A 577 -2.25 -14.78 -24.81
C GLU A 577 -3.16 -14.85 -26.06
N GLU A 578 -4.44 -15.19 -25.91
CA GLU A 578 -5.39 -15.19 -27.03
C GLU A 578 -5.67 -13.78 -27.54
N VAL A 579 -5.69 -12.76 -26.67
CA VAL A 579 -5.82 -11.35 -27.10
C VAL A 579 -4.59 -10.91 -27.88
N LEU A 580 -3.39 -11.38 -27.52
CA LEU A 580 -2.16 -11.10 -28.26
C LEU A 580 -2.12 -11.81 -29.63
N ASP A 581 -2.74 -12.98 -29.74
CA ASP A 581 -2.74 -13.82 -30.94
C ASP A 581 -3.85 -13.45 -31.93
N ASP A 582 -5.04 -13.12 -31.44
CA ASP A 582 -6.23 -12.72 -32.20
C ASP A 582 -6.98 -11.58 -31.50
N LEU A 583 -6.46 -10.37 -31.67
CA LEU A 583 -7.05 -9.17 -31.06
C LEU A 583 -8.50 -8.96 -31.52
N GLU A 584 -8.77 -9.06 -32.82
CA GLU A 584 -10.10 -8.75 -33.36
C GLU A 584 -11.15 -9.77 -32.91
N GLY A 585 -10.84 -11.06 -32.94
CA GLY A 585 -11.74 -12.10 -32.47
C GLY A 585 -12.08 -11.93 -30.98
N GLN A 586 -11.07 -11.64 -30.14
CA GLN A 586 -11.31 -11.44 -28.71
C GLN A 586 -12.06 -10.13 -28.41
N VAL A 587 -11.80 -9.04 -29.16
CA VAL A 587 -12.56 -7.78 -29.05
C VAL A 587 -14.04 -8.03 -29.37
N ARG A 588 -14.33 -8.73 -30.49
CA ARG A 588 -15.71 -9.06 -30.87
C ARG A 588 -16.41 -9.92 -29.81
N ARG A 589 -15.70 -10.90 -29.23
CA ARG A 589 -16.20 -11.76 -28.16
C ARG A 589 -16.53 -10.97 -26.89
N MET A 590 -15.67 -10.04 -26.48
CA MET A 590 -15.92 -9.18 -25.31
C MET A 590 -17.11 -8.24 -25.56
N LEU A 591 -17.16 -7.55 -26.71
CA LEU A 591 -18.27 -6.65 -27.04
C LEU A 591 -19.60 -7.41 -27.11
N SER A 592 -19.61 -8.60 -27.74
CA SER A 592 -20.81 -9.44 -27.78
C SER A 592 -21.28 -9.88 -26.40
N PHE A 593 -20.38 -10.21 -25.47
CA PHE A 593 -20.75 -10.56 -24.10
C PHE A 593 -21.34 -9.37 -23.34
N CYS A 594 -20.83 -8.17 -23.60
CA CYS A 594 -21.31 -6.91 -23.05
C CYS A 594 -22.55 -6.34 -23.77
N ASP A 595 -23.11 -7.05 -24.76
CA ASP A 595 -24.23 -6.58 -25.59
C ASP A 595 -23.95 -5.27 -26.33
N LEU A 596 -22.67 -5.04 -26.70
CA LEU A 596 -22.20 -3.86 -27.41
C LEU A 596 -21.97 -4.14 -28.91
N PRO A 597 -22.29 -3.18 -29.80
CA PRO A 597 -21.94 -3.29 -31.21
C PRO A 597 -20.42 -3.27 -31.41
N PHE A 598 -19.96 -3.79 -32.54
CA PHE A 598 -18.55 -3.69 -32.88
C PHE A 598 -18.19 -2.27 -33.32
N GLU A 599 -17.17 -1.67 -32.69
CA GLU A 599 -16.58 -0.41 -33.11
C GLU A 599 -15.07 -0.56 -33.35
N ARG A 600 -14.58 -0.02 -34.47
CA ARG A 600 -13.18 -0.16 -34.89
C ARG A 600 -12.18 0.46 -33.88
N GLN A 601 -12.59 1.51 -33.18
CA GLN A 601 -11.79 2.17 -32.14
C GLN A 601 -11.34 1.23 -31.02
N CYS A 602 -12.06 0.13 -30.75
CA CYS A 602 -11.62 -0.91 -29.81
C CYS A 602 -10.37 -1.67 -30.29
N LEU A 603 -10.14 -1.79 -31.60
CA LEU A 603 -8.89 -2.34 -32.16
C LEU A 603 -7.75 -1.31 -32.16
N ASP A 604 -8.13 -0.05 -32.31
CA ASP A 604 -7.24 1.11 -32.29
C ASP A 604 -7.06 1.70 -30.87
N PHE A 605 -7.24 0.88 -29.82
CA PHE A 605 -7.31 1.28 -28.41
C PHE A 605 -6.13 2.15 -27.90
N HIS A 606 -4.97 2.01 -28.53
CA HIS A 606 -3.74 2.72 -28.20
C HIS A 606 -3.77 4.20 -28.64
N LYS A 607 -4.71 4.57 -29.50
CA LYS A 607 -4.96 5.96 -29.94
C LYS A 607 -5.92 6.70 -29.00
N THR A 608 -6.61 5.99 -28.11
CA THR A 608 -7.57 6.60 -27.18
C THR A 608 -6.84 7.40 -26.11
N GLU A 609 -7.06 8.71 -26.11
CA GLU A 609 -6.50 9.63 -25.13
C GLU A 609 -7.33 9.62 -23.85
N ARG A 610 -6.92 8.79 -22.88
CA ARG A 610 -7.46 8.82 -21.52
C ARG A 610 -6.34 8.73 -20.47
N THR A 611 -6.65 9.15 -19.24
CA THR A 611 -5.75 8.96 -18.09
C THR A 611 -5.84 7.52 -17.61
N VAL A 612 -4.71 6.80 -17.58
CA VAL A 612 -4.62 5.42 -17.09
C VAL A 612 -3.70 5.38 -15.86
N LYS A 613 -4.26 5.23 -14.66
CA LYS A 613 -3.54 5.27 -13.38
C LYS A 613 -3.09 3.88 -12.93
N THR A 614 -2.24 3.21 -13.70
CA THR A 614 -1.74 1.86 -13.36
C THR A 614 -0.26 1.70 -13.70
N ALA A 615 0.41 0.71 -13.11
CA ALA A 615 1.78 0.31 -13.47
C ALA A 615 1.92 -0.22 -14.91
N SER A 616 0.80 -0.37 -15.64
CA SER A 616 0.74 -0.83 -17.03
C SER A 616 0.34 0.28 -18.01
N SER A 617 0.21 1.54 -17.57
CA SER A 617 -0.31 2.66 -18.37
C SER A 617 0.43 2.88 -19.69
N GLU A 618 1.77 2.83 -19.68
CA GLU A 618 2.59 2.95 -20.89
C GLU A 618 2.38 1.81 -21.88
N GLN A 619 1.97 0.62 -21.42
CA GLN A 619 1.74 -0.54 -22.28
C GLN A 619 0.54 -0.34 -23.18
N VAL A 620 -0.53 0.23 -22.63
CA VAL A 620 -1.81 0.35 -23.33
C VAL A 620 -1.86 1.55 -24.28
N ARG A 621 -0.83 2.42 -24.22
CA ARG A 621 -0.58 3.51 -25.18
C ARG A 621 0.24 3.07 -26.41
N LYS A 622 0.53 1.77 -26.53
CA LYS A 622 1.26 1.19 -27.66
C LYS A 622 0.44 0.08 -28.31
N PRO A 623 0.67 -0.21 -29.61
CA PRO A 623 0.11 -1.40 -30.24
C PRO A 623 0.46 -2.68 -29.47
N ILE A 624 -0.39 -3.69 -29.63
CA ILE A 624 -0.23 -4.99 -28.99
C ILE A 624 1.12 -5.62 -29.36
N ASN A 625 1.79 -6.25 -28.38
CA ASN A 625 3.07 -6.91 -28.60
C ASN A 625 3.27 -8.07 -27.61
N LYS A 626 4.17 -8.99 -27.97
CA LYS A 626 4.44 -10.23 -27.21
C LYS A 626 5.66 -10.15 -26.27
N ALA A 627 6.29 -8.98 -26.14
CA ALA A 627 7.54 -8.82 -25.39
C ALA A 627 7.43 -9.11 -23.88
N GLY A 628 6.19 -9.18 -23.34
CA GLY A 628 5.92 -9.47 -21.94
C GLY A 628 5.72 -10.95 -21.60
N VAL A 629 5.47 -11.82 -22.58
CA VAL A 629 4.99 -13.20 -22.35
C VAL A 629 6.08 -14.06 -21.69
N ASP A 630 7.30 -14.01 -22.21
CA ASP A 630 8.39 -14.91 -21.82
C ASP A 630 9.41 -14.29 -20.85
N GLN A 631 9.11 -13.14 -20.23
CA GLN A 631 10.04 -12.42 -19.34
C GLN A 631 10.46 -13.22 -18.10
N TRP A 632 9.69 -14.24 -17.72
CA TRP A 632 10.01 -15.11 -16.59
C TRP A 632 11.02 -16.20 -16.96
N ARG A 633 11.19 -16.54 -18.25
CA ARG A 633 12.02 -17.67 -18.68
C ARG A 633 13.50 -17.54 -18.28
N PRO A 634 14.15 -16.36 -18.37
CA PRO A 634 15.54 -16.22 -17.91
C PRO A 634 15.71 -16.51 -16.41
N PHE A 635 14.63 -16.40 -15.63
CA PHE A 635 14.61 -16.65 -14.19
C PHE A 635 14.17 -18.07 -13.82
N ASN A 636 13.92 -18.95 -14.81
CA ASN A 636 13.27 -20.26 -14.58
C ASN A 636 13.95 -21.11 -13.49
N SER A 637 15.29 -21.06 -13.37
CA SER A 637 16.07 -21.77 -12.35
C SER A 637 15.78 -21.33 -10.91
N TYR A 638 15.16 -20.17 -10.71
CA TYR A 638 14.85 -19.61 -9.39
C TYR A 638 13.37 -19.74 -9.01
N LEU A 639 12.53 -20.25 -9.93
CA LEU A 639 11.07 -20.25 -9.79
C LEU A 639 10.48 -21.61 -9.41
N ASP A 640 11.31 -22.56 -8.96
CA ASP A 640 10.84 -23.85 -8.42
C ASP A 640 9.79 -23.67 -7.30
N PRO A 641 10.01 -22.80 -6.28
CA PRO A 641 9.01 -22.61 -5.22
C PRO A 641 7.65 -22.13 -5.73
N LEU A 642 7.65 -21.31 -6.79
CA LEU A 642 6.43 -20.82 -7.43
C LEU A 642 5.74 -21.95 -8.20
N ARG A 643 6.50 -22.70 -8.99
CA ARG A 643 5.99 -23.82 -9.79
C ARG A 643 5.33 -24.88 -8.90
N ASP A 644 5.98 -25.24 -7.79
CA ASP A 644 5.44 -26.16 -6.79
C ASP A 644 4.13 -25.66 -6.19
N ALA A 645 4.07 -24.37 -5.85
CA ALA A 645 2.89 -23.76 -5.23
C ALA A 645 1.71 -23.61 -6.21
N LEU A 646 1.97 -23.39 -7.49
CA LEU A 646 0.93 -23.35 -8.53
C LEU A 646 0.28 -24.73 -8.73
N GLY A 647 1.09 -25.80 -8.74
CA GLY A 647 0.58 -27.17 -8.89
C GLY A 647 -0.34 -27.33 -10.12
N PRO A 648 -1.56 -27.89 -9.98
CA PRO A 648 -2.49 -28.10 -11.11
C PRO A 648 -2.88 -26.84 -11.87
N ALA A 649 -2.78 -25.66 -11.23
CA ALA A 649 -3.10 -24.38 -11.86
C ALA A 649 -2.22 -24.08 -13.10
N LEU A 650 -1.05 -24.73 -13.23
CA LEU A 650 -0.19 -24.64 -14.42
C LEU A 650 -0.85 -25.15 -15.70
N THR A 651 -1.85 -26.03 -15.59
CA THR A 651 -2.58 -26.60 -16.73
C THR A 651 -4.06 -26.24 -16.72
N GLU A 652 -4.66 -26.13 -15.54
CA GLU A 652 -6.11 -25.95 -15.38
C GLU A 652 -6.57 -24.51 -15.57
N TYR A 653 -5.67 -23.52 -15.60
CA TYR A 653 -6.05 -22.10 -15.73
C TYR A 653 -6.82 -21.77 -17.03
N LYS A 654 -6.70 -22.61 -18.05
CA LYS A 654 -7.39 -22.49 -19.35
C LYS A 654 -8.75 -23.19 -19.40
N VAL A 655 -9.02 -24.09 -18.45
CA VAL A 655 -10.28 -24.86 -18.33
C VAL A 655 -11.21 -24.05 -17.46
#